data_AF-A0A9X0D4R7-F1
#
_entry.id   AF-A0A9X0D4R7-F1
#
_cell.length_a   1.000
_cell.length_b   1.000
_cell.length_c   1.000
_cell.angle_alpha   90.00
_cell.angle_beta   90.00
_cell.angle_gamma   90.00
#
_symmetry.space_group_name_H-M   'P 1'
#
loop_
_entity.id
_entity.type
_entity.pdbx_description
1 polymer ?
#
loop_
_entity_poly.entity_id
_entity_poly.type
_entity_poly.pdbx_seq_one_letter_code
_entity_poly.pdbx_strand_id
1 'polypeptide(L)'
;MAVPVAVGAVAIAVLYAGKTYFQGSRCHSTKSLKGKTVVITGANTGIGKETAVDLATRGARVVIGCRNLEKGKAALKEIQGRSGSTNVFLEELDLASLDSVRKFADNILNSEPRLDILVNNAGVLACPYQKTEDGFEMQFGVNHLGHFLLTILLLDLLKRSAPSRIINVSSLAHKFAFGGINFDDIHFERNYFNYGAYNHSKLANLLFTRELSKRLEGTHVTTNALHPGAVSTDLQRHSFISNALVSPLRWYFLKTAEQGAQTTIYCAVSEEMEGVSGKYLAECGIVEPTKAAQDDDAARKLWDLSLKLIIAMNSVSDIWLLVASAAGIVLVCNLVYISLVKKYRVARQLLASFPSAPSHWLTGHLKYVKKHDGAALQFHVRCATEFKTCYMVRRGPTMTNLVLCHPETIKVIQSGNAPKSFTYQLLKPFFGDGLIASNGDKWFRMRRLLTPAFHFEILRSYVRIFQDSTNIVLEKWSSPESGQVELFHDVSLMTLDSILKCALSYKTNCQTQEKRNPYIKAVYEASEEILNRLMNPLLFSDIIYQLTPGAKKFTKDCALTQAKAKEVIKERRAALQDSDEQEKLRKKKYLDFLDILLAARDESGNGLSEEEITSEVMTFMFAGHDTTASSISWTLYNLARFPEHQEKCREEINEVFGDKEEFEWNDLGKLKYVLLCIKESNRLFPPVPRLVDCWTSHARLTGHLCLKGLGSHLIYCLAS
;
A
#
# COMPACT_ATOMS: atom_id res chain seq x y z
N MET A 1 78.59 4.16 60.35
CA MET A 1 77.93 3.77 59.08
C MET A 1 76.40 3.56 59.18
N ALA A 2 75.76 3.60 60.35
CA ALA A 2 74.32 3.33 60.47
C ALA A 2 73.38 4.48 60.04
N VAL A 3 73.79 5.75 60.20
CA VAL A 3 72.94 6.93 59.88
C VAL A 3 72.70 7.13 58.37
N PRO A 4 73.69 7.00 57.47
CA PRO A 4 73.45 7.14 56.02
C PRO A 4 72.57 6.03 55.43
N VAL A 5 72.66 4.81 55.98
CA VAL A 5 71.84 3.66 55.56
C VAL A 5 70.38 3.85 55.98
N ALA A 6 70.14 4.37 57.19
CA ALA A 6 68.78 4.67 57.68
C ALA A 6 68.12 5.80 56.87
N VAL A 7 68.84 6.88 56.55
CA VAL A 7 68.34 7.97 55.70
C VAL A 7 68.04 7.48 54.27
N GLY A 8 68.91 6.63 53.71
CA GLY A 8 68.68 5.99 52.40
C GLY A 8 67.45 5.08 52.41
N ALA A 9 67.26 4.27 53.46
CA ALA A 9 66.09 3.40 53.59
C ALA A 9 64.77 4.18 53.73
N VAL A 10 64.76 5.28 54.49
CA VAL A 10 63.59 6.17 54.61
C VAL A 10 63.28 6.86 53.28
N ALA A 11 64.29 7.36 52.55
CA ALA A 11 64.09 7.95 51.24
C ALA A 11 63.53 6.95 50.22
N ILE A 12 64.02 5.71 50.21
CA ILE A 12 63.49 4.63 49.36
C ILE A 12 62.06 4.26 49.78
N ALA A 13 61.77 4.19 51.08
CA ALA A 13 60.42 3.90 51.57
C ALA A 13 59.42 5.01 51.21
N VAL A 14 59.81 6.29 51.29
CA VAL A 14 59.00 7.44 50.87
C VAL A 14 58.80 7.45 49.36
N LEU A 15 59.83 7.16 48.57
CA LEU A 15 59.72 7.05 47.11
C LEU A 15 58.84 5.85 46.71
N TYR A 16 58.98 4.72 47.38
CA TYR A 16 58.14 3.55 47.15
C TYR A 16 56.68 3.81 47.52
N ALA A 17 56.43 4.41 48.69
CA ALA A 17 55.09 4.78 49.16
C ALA A 17 54.43 5.84 48.26
N GLY A 18 55.19 6.83 47.80
CA GLY A 18 54.72 7.82 46.84
C GLY A 18 54.42 7.16 45.48
N LYS A 19 55.27 6.23 45.02
CA LYS A 19 55.00 5.50 43.78
C LYS A 19 53.75 4.64 43.89
N THR A 20 53.58 3.86 44.95
CA THR A 20 52.35 3.06 45.16
C THR A 20 51.11 3.92 45.27
N TYR A 21 51.20 5.11 45.90
CA TYR A 21 50.11 6.09 45.89
C TYR A 21 49.73 6.53 44.46
N PHE A 22 50.71 6.87 43.60
CA PHE A 22 50.44 7.28 42.21
C PHE A 22 49.98 6.12 41.31
N GLN A 23 50.32 4.87 41.62
CA GLN A 23 49.82 3.69 40.88
C GLN A 23 48.31 3.51 41.04
N GLY A 24 47.78 3.88 42.20
CA GLY A 24 46.34 3.84 42.48
C GLY A 24 45.79 2.45 42.76
N SER A 25 44.48 2.37 42.98
CA SER A 25 43.80 1.12 43.34
C SER A 25 43.73 0.14 42.17
N ARG A 26 43.74 -1.17 42.48
CA ARG A 26 43.56 -2.26 41.51
C ARG A 26 42.19 -2.92 41.64
N CYS A 27 41.68 -3.44 40.54
CA CYS A 27 40.51 -4.31 40.56
C CYS A 27 40.93 -5.71 41.04
N HIS A 28 40.28 -6.20 42.10
CA HIS A 28 40.56 -7.53 42.66
C HIS A 28 39.47 -8.56 42.35
N SER A 29 38.41 -8.19 41.63
CA SER A 29 37.34 -9.13 41.26
C SER A 29 37.90 -10.23 40.35
N THR A 30 37.52 -11.48 40.64
CA THR A 30 37.90 -12.68 39.86
C THR A 30 36.78 -13.17 38.95
N LYS A 31 35.73 -12.36 38.78
CA LYS A 31 34.54 -12.73 37.99
C LYS A 31 34.88 -13.15 36.56
N SER A 32 34.30 -14.28 36.15
CA SER A 32 34.38 -14.85 34.80
C SER A 32 33.42 -14.15 33.84
N LEU A 33 33.83 -13.99 32.58
CA LEU A 33 33.04 -13.39 31.50
C LEU A 33 32.75 -14.39 30.36
N LYS A 34 32.89 -15.70 30.62
CA LYS A 34 32.52 -16.73 29.64
C LYS A 34 31.07 -16.54 29.17
N GLY A 35 30.88 -16.52 27.85
CA GLY A 35 29.58 -16.33 27.21
C GLY A 35 29.08 -14.88 27.20
N LYS A 36 29.92 -13.91 27.58
CA LYS A 36 29.62 -12.48 27.53
C LYS A 36 30.30 -11.82 26.34
N THR A 37 29.61 -10.88 25.70
CA THR A 37 30.15 -10.09 24.58
C THR A 37 30.45 -8.67 25.03
N VAL A 38 31.62 -8.17 24.65
CA VAL A 38 32.15 -6.87 25.05
C VAL A 38 32.57 -6.09 23.82
N VAL A 39 32.17 -4.83 23.72
CA VAL A 39 32.66 -3.88 22.71
C VAL A 39 33.50 -2.81 23.40
N ILE A 40 34.70 -2.56 22.89
CA ILE A 40 35.61 -1.53 23.42
C ILE A 40 36.05 -0.62 22.29
N THR A 41 35.77 0.68 22.42
CA THR A 41 36.25 1.68 21.45
C THR A 41 37.70 2.08 21.74
N GLY A 42 38.53 2.21 20.71
CA GLY A 42 39.91 2.68 20.83
C GLY A 42 40.83 1.74 21.61
N ALA A 43 40.69 0.42 21.39
CA ALA A 43 41.48 -0.61 22.08
C ALA A 43 42.76 -1.03 21.35
N ASN A 44 43.23 -0.24 20.38
CA ASN A 44 44.50 -0.49 19.69
C ASN A 44 45.74 -0.10 20.53
N THR A 45 45.62 0.83 21.48
CA THR A 45 46.72 1.22 22.38
C THR A 45 46.20 1.59 23.78
N GLY A 46 47.13 1.86 24.71
CA GLY A 46 46.81 2.46 26.01
C GLY A 46 45.78 1.68 26.84
N ILE A 47 44.91 2.43 27.53
CA ILE A 47 43.93 1.91 28.50
C ILE A 47 42.95 0.92 27.85
N GLY A 48 42.49 1.22 26.63
CA GLY A 48 41.55 0.35 25.91
C GLY A 48 42.14 -1.02 25.61
N LYS A 49 43.43 -1.08 25.21
CA LYS A 49 44.13 -2.34 24.96
C LYS A 49 44.27 -3.18 26.23
N GLU A 50 44.70 -2.57 27.33
CA GLU A 50 44.84 -3.27 28.62
C GLU A 50 43.50 -3.76 29.17
N THR A 51 42.44 -2.97 28.97
CA THR A 51 41.07 -3.40 29.28
C THR A 51 40.66 -4.61 28.42
N ALA A 52 40.97 -4.60 27.12
CA ALA A 52 40.69 -5.73 26.23
C ALA A 52 41.44 -7.01 26.65
N VAL A 53 42.72 -6.90 27.04
CA VAL A 53 43.52 -8.03 27.55
C VAL A 53 42.86 -8.66 28.78
N ASP A 54 42.50 -7.86 29.78
CA ASP A 54 41.90 -8.36 31.02
C ASP A 54 40.54 -9.04 30.77
N LEU A 55 39.64 -8.39 30.03
CA LEU A 55 38.31 -8.95 29.75
C LEU A 55 38.38 -10.21 28.87
N ALA A 56 39.31 -10.27 27.91
CA ALA A 56 39.57 -11.47 27.11
C ALA A 56 40.16 -12.61 27.97
N THR A 57 41.05 -12.30 28.92
CA THR A 57 41.62 -13.28 29.87
C THR A 57 40.53 -13.89 30.74
N ARG A 58 39.48 -13.13 31.07
CA ARG A 58 38.29 -13.61 31.80
C ARG A 58 37.33 -14.43 30.93
N GLY A 59 37.64 -14.65 29.66
CA GLY A 59 36.87 -15.48 28.74
C GLY A 59 35.76 -14.77 27.97
N ALA A 60 35.74 -13.43 27.95
CA ALA A 60 34.79 -12.67 27.15
C ALA A 60 35.05 -12.83 25.64
N ARG A 61 34.00 -12.68 24.84
CA ARG A 61 34.10 -12.31 23.42
C ARG A 61 34.33 -10.81 23.33
N VAL A 62 35.48 -10.38 22.82
CA VAL A 62 35.85 -8.95 22.81
C VAL A 62 35.95 -8.44 21.38
N VAL A 63 35.13 -7.45 21.04
CA VAL A 63 35.23 -6.71 19.77
C VAL A 63 35.91 -5.36 20.03
N ILE A 64 37.07 -5.16 19.42
CA ILE A 64 37.84 -3.92 19.51
C ILE A 64 37.55 -3.02 18.31
N GLY A 65 36.93 -1.87 18.56
CA GLY A 65 36.67 -0.84 17.54
C GLY A 65 37.87 0.07 17.36
N CYS A 66 38.47 0.09 16.17
CA CYS A 66 39.67 0.89 15.90
C CYS A 66 39.55 1.68 14.59
N ARG A 67 39.93 2.96 14.62
CA ARG A 67 39.95 3.81 13.41
C ARG A 67 40.98 3.35 12.37
N ASN A 68 42.17 2.95 12.82
CA ASN A 68 43.23 2.50 11.92
C ASN A 68 43.35 0.98 12.00
N LEU A 69 42.86 0.29 10.97
CA LEU A 69 42.84 -1.17 10.93
C LEU A 69 44.23 -1.80 11.00
N GLU A 70 45.27 -1.18 10.43
CA GLU A 70 46.63 -1.71 10.50
C GLU A 70 47.18 -1.73 11.94
N LYS A 71 47.02 -0.62 12.67
CA LYS A 71 47.34 -0.57 14.11
C LYS A 71 46.43 -1.51 14.92
N GLY A 72 45.17 -1.64 14.51
CA GLY A 72 44.21 -2.57 15.11
C GLY A 72 44.64 -4.03 14.96
N LYS A 73 45.13 -4.45 13.80
CA LYS A 73 45.61 -5.83 13.54
C LYS A 73 46.82 -6.18 14.41
N ALA A 74 47.74 -5.23 14.60
CA ALA A 74 48.87 -5.42 15.50
C ALA A 74 48.41 -5.58 16.96
N ALA A 75 47.50 -4.72 17.42
CA ALA A 75 46.93 -4.80 18.76
C ALA A 75 46.13 -6.09 18.99
N LEU A 76 45.35 -6.53 18.00
CA LEU A 76 44.60 -7.78 18.05
C LEU A 76 45.50 -8.97 18.35
N LYS A 77 46.61 -9.10 17.61
CA LYS A 77 47.60 -10.17 17.83
C LYS A 77 48.22 -10.10 19.23
N GLU A 78 48.55 -8.90 19.69
CA GLU A 78 49.11 -8.69 21.04
C GLU A 78 48.10 -9.07 22.14
N ILE A 79 46.84 -8.66 21.99
CA ILE A 79 45.78 -8.97 22.95
C ILE A 79 45.54 -10.49 23.02
N GLN A 80 45.43 -11.16 21.86
CA GLN A 80 45.26 -12.61 21.80
C GLN A 80 46.45 -13.34 22.42
N GLY A 81 47.68 -12.90 22.13
CA GLY A 81 48.90 -13.48 22.70
C GLY A 81 49.00 -13.31 24.22
N ARG A 82 48.64 -12.14 24.75
CA ARG A 82 48.71 -11.86 26.20
C ARG A 82 47.57 -12.47 27.00
N SER A 83 46.37 -12.52 26.43
CA SER A 83 45.19 -13.08 27.11
C SER A 83 45.07 -14.60 26.96
N GLY A 84 45.74 -15.19 25.98
CA GLY A 84 45.57 -16.60 25.61
C GLY A 84 44.22 -16.91 24.95
N SER A 85 43.40 -15.90 24.65
CA SER A 85 42.08 -16.06 24.05
C SER A 85 42.10 -15.70 22.57
N THR A 86 41.53 -16.56 21.72
CA THR A 86 41.30 -16.26 20.30
C THR A 86 39.97 -15.54 20.04
N ASN A 87 39.13 -15.38 21.06
CA ASN A 87 37.80 -14.78 20.96
C ASN A 87 37.84 -13.24 21.00
N VAL A 88 38.78 -12.66 20.27
CA VAL A 88 38.98 -11.21 20.12
C VAL A 88 38.88 -10.86 18.64
N PHE A 89 38.11 -9.84 18.30
CA PHE A 89 37.78 -9.45 16.93
C PHE A 89 38.05 -7.97 16.72
N LEU A 90 38.50 -7.61 15.52
CA LEU A 90 38.78 -6.24 15.12
C LEU A 90 37.73 -5.77 14.14
N GLU A 91 37.16 -4.61 14.40
CA GLU A 91 36.18 -3.94 13.54
C GLU A 91 36.60 -2.46 13.36
N GLU A 92 36.33 -1.90 12.18
CA GLU A 92 36.66 -0.51 11.88
C GLU A 92 35.67 0.43 12.58
N LEU A 93 36.20 1.38 13.36
CA LEU A 93 35.37 2.39 14.03
C LEU A 93 36.11 3.73 14.08
N ASP A 94 35.67 4.67 13.24
CA ASP A 94 36.06 6.07 13.34
C ASP A 94 34.94 6.91 13.97
N LEU A 95 35.16 7.34 15.22
CA LEU A 95 34.21 8.18 15.95
C LEU A 95 34.16 9.62 15.44
N ALA A 96 35.05 10.01 14.52
CA ALA A 96 34.99 11.28 13.81
C ALA A 96 34.09 11.24 12.55
N SER A 97 33.38 10.13 12.33
CA SER A 97 32.44 9.94 11.21
C SER A 97 31.19 9.24 11.71
N LEU A 98 30.04 9.93 11.75
CA LEU A 98 28.78 9.33 12.21
C LEU A 98 28.36 8.15 11.31
N ASP A 99 28.74 8.17 10.03
CA ASP A 99 28.51 7.05 9.10
C ASP A 99 29.38 5.84 9.43
N SER A 100 30.64 6.03 9.83
CA SER A 100 31.47 4.94 10.35
C SER A 100 30.85 4.33 11.62
N VAL A 101 30.34 5.18 12.53
CA VAL A 101 29.64 4.73 13.74
C VAL A 101 28.39 3.90 13.43
N ARG A 102 27.58 4.32 12.45
CA ARG A 102 26.38 3.58 12.02
C ARG A 102 26.75 2.21 11.44
N LYS A 103 27.71 2.17 10.51
CA LYS A 103 28.19 0.92 9.90
C LYS A 103 28.73 -0.06 10.95
N PHE A 104 29.52 0.44 11.90
CA PHE A 104 30.01 -0.38 13.00
C PHE A 104 28.86 -0.92 13.86
N ALA A 105 27.90 -0.07 14.23
CA ALA A 105 26.75 -0.51 15.02
C ALA A 105 25.90 -1.55 14.27
N ASP A 106 25.65 -1.36 12.97
CA ASP A 106 24.95 -2.32 12.13
C ASP A 106 25.69 -3.66 12.04
N ASN A 107 27.02 -3.64 11.89
CA ASN A 107 27.82 -4.85 11.92
C ASN A 107 27.66 -5.61 13.24
N ILE A 108 27.73 -4.91 14.38
CA ILE A 108 27.52 -5.53 15.71
C ILE A 108 26.11 -6.10 15.82
N LEU A 109 25.07 -5.35 15.45
CA LEU A 109 23.67 -5.81 15.52
C LEU A 109 23.41 -7.06 14.66
N ASN A 110 24.13 -7.21 13.54
CA ASN A 110 24.00 -8.35 12.64
C ASN A 110 24.88 -9.55 13.00
N SER A 111 26.06 -9.31 13.58
CA SER A 111 27.05 -10.36 13.87
C SER A 111 27.02 -10.88 15.30
N GLU A 112 26.53 -10.08 16.25
CA GLU A 112 26.57 -10.41 17.67
C GLU A 112 25.15 -10.68 18.22
N PRO A 113 24.89 -11.87 18.79
CA PRO A 113 23.58 -12.19 19.35
C PRO A 113 23.29 -11.47 20.68
N ARG A 114 24.33 -10.91 21.32
CA ARG A 114 24.25 -10.21 22.61
C ARG A 114 25.38 -9.19 22.73
N LEU A 115 25.18 -8.19 23.59
CA LEU A 115 26.19 -7.22 24.01
C LEU A 115 26.02 -6.95 25.50
N ASP A 116 26.97 -7.38 26.32
CA ASP A 116 26.89 -7.29 27.78
C ASP A 116 27.63 -6.09 28.34
N ILE A 117 28.73 -5.68 27.72
CA ILE A 117 29.55 -4.56 28.19
C ILE A 117 29.94 -3.68 27.01
N LEU A 118 29.57 -2.41 27.05
CA LEU A 118 30.01 -1.38 26.11
C LEU A 118 30.97 -0.43 26.83
N VAL A 119 32.21 -0.36 26.35
CA VAL A 119 33.25 0.53 26.90
C VAL A 119 33.55 1.64 25.89
N ASN A 120 32.99 2.82 26.17
CA ASN A 120 33.23 4.06 25.43
C ASN A 120 34.54 4.70 25.92
N ASN A 121 35.67 4.17 25.42
CA ASN A 121 37.02 4.50 25.88
C ASN A 121 37.80 5.43 24.95
N ALA A 122 37.58 5.36 23.64
CA ALA A 122 38.34 6.14 22.67
C ALA A 122 38.26 7.65 22.96
N GLY A 123 39.29 8.38 22.58
CA GLY A 123 39.25 9.83 22.66
C GLY A 123 40.47 10.53 22.10
N VAL A 124 40.36 11.85 21.99
CA VAL A 124 41.40 12.79 21.57
C VAL A 124 41.50 13.91 22.61
N LEU A 125 42.71 14.46 22.75
CA LEU A 125 43.06 15.47 23.76
C LEU A 125 43.90 16.59 23.13
N ALA A 126 43.55 17.82 23.47
CA ALA A 126 44.30 19.04 23.20
C ALA A 126 44.71 19.19 21.72
N CYS A 127 43.90 18.67 20.79
CA CYS A 127 44.17 18.81 19.36
C CYS A 127 43.98 20.27 18.90
N PRO A 128 44.63 20.68 17.79
CA PRO A 128 44.28 21.93 17.11
C PRO A 128 42.81 21.94 16.70
N TYR A 129 42.25 23.14 16.48
CA TYR A 129 40.87 23.26 16.00
C TYR A 129 40.71 22.56 14.66
N GLN A 130 39.87 21.54 14.64
CA GLN A 130 39.53 20.74 13.47
C GLN A 130 38.08 20.30 13.61
N LYS A 131 37.47 20.00 12.46
CA LYS A 131 36.12 19.44 12.40
C LYS A 131 36.16 17.95 12.07
N THR A 132 35.19 17.20 12.58
CA THR A 132 34.88 15.83 12.14
C THR A 132 34.41 15.84 10.69
N GLU A 133 34.25 14.67 10.06
CA GLU A 133 33.65 14.59 8.71
C GLU A 133 32.26 15.22 8.69
N ASP A 134 31.54 15.10 9.81
CA ASP A 134 30.22 15.66 10.04
C ASP A 134 30.23 17.15 10.47
N GLY A 135 31.38 17.82 10.48
CA GLY A 135 31.45 19.26 10.76
C GLY A 135 31.40 19.67 12.23
N PHE A 136 31.50 18.74 13.19
CA PHE A 136 31.56 19.04 14.63
C PHE A 136 33.00 19.29 15.10
N GLU A 137 33.20 20.09 16.14
CA GLU A 137 34.51 20.21 16.80
C GLU A 137 35.06 18.84 17.19
N MET A 138 36.33 18.58 16.87
CA MET A 138 36.95 17.26 16.92
C MET A 138 36.84 16.55 18.29
N GLN A 139 37.09 17.25 19.40
CA GLN A 139 37.05 16.63 20.74
C GLN A 139 35.62 16.35 21.20
N PHE A 140 34.68 17.27 20.94
CA PHE A 140 33.26 17.06 21.21
C PHE A 140 32.68 15.95 20.33
N GLY A 141 33.02 15.95 19.04
CA GLY A 141 32.62 14.95 18.06
C GLY A 141 33.08 13.55 18.44
N VAL A 142 34.38 13.36 18.66
CA VAL A 142 34.96 12.04 18.95
C VAL A 142 34.68 11.58 20.38
N ASN A 143 34.90 12.44 21.38
CA ASN A 143 34.84 11.99 22.78
C ASN A 143 33.39 11.80 23.27
N HIS A 144 32.44 12.57 22.71
CA HIS A 144 31.04 12.57 23.13
C HIS A 144 30.08 12.15 22.02
N LEU A 145 29.93 12.89 20.90
CA LEU A 145 28.87 12.63 19.91
C LEU A 145 28.97 11.25 19.24
N GLY A 146 30.17 10.80 18.87
CA GLY A 146 30.37 9.47 18.27
C GLY A 146 29.99 8.35 19.24
N HIS A 147 30.39 8.46 20.52
CA HIS A 147 30.01 7.50 21.55
C HIS A 147 28.53 7.59 21.91
N PHE A 148 27.96 8.79 21.91
CA PHE A 148 26.54 9.03 22.11
C PHE A 148 25.75 8.27 21.05
N LEU A 149 26.03 8.51 19.76
CA LEU A 149 25.37 7.80 18.66
C LEU A 149 25.56 6.28 18.77
N LEU A 150 26.79 5.81 18.99
CA LEU A 150 27.08 4.37 19.13
C LEU A 150 26.24 3.72 20.24
N THR A 151 26.16 4.38 21.41
CA THR A 151 25.41 3.89 22.56
C THR A 151 23.92 3.85 22.28
N ILE A 152 23.37 4.88 21.62
CA ILE A 152 21.94 4.92 21.25
C ILE A 152 21.60 3.81 20.25
N LEU A 153 22.43 3.58 19.23
CA LEU A 153 22.20 2.54 18.22
C LEU A 153 22.26 1.12 18.81
N LEU A 154 23.15 0.87 19.77
CA LEU A 154 23.32 -0.43 20.41
C LEU A 154 22.41 -0.64 21.64
N LEU A 155 21.61 0.35 22.00
CA LEU A 155 20.87 0.38 23.27
C LEU A 155 19.88 -0.78 23.39
N ASP A 156 19.19 -1.12 22.31
CA ASP A 156 18.21 -2.20 22.33
C ASP A 156 18.86 -3.58 22.42
N LEU A 157 20.04 -3.76 21.83
CA LEU A 157 20.83 -4.99 22.00
C LEU A 157 21.32 -5.14 23.45
N LEU A 158 21.79 -4.05 24.06
CA LEU A 158 22.17 -4.01 25.48
C LEU A 158 20.97 -4.37 26.39
N LYS A 159 19.78 -3.83 26.12
CA LYS A 159 18.56 -4.17 26.89
C LYS A 159 18.18 -5.64 26.76
N ARG A 160 18.26 -6.21 25.54
CA ARG A 160 17.99 -7.65 25.30
C ARG A 160 19.02 -8.56 25.97
N SER A 161 20.23 -8.04 26.19
CA SER A 161 21.36 -8.76 26.79
C SER A 161 21.43 -8.61 28.31
N ALA A 162 20.48 -7.89 28.91
CA ALA A 162 20.51 -7.53 30.32
C ALA A 162 20.68 -8.77 31.25
N PRO A 163 21.43 -8.64 32.36
CA PRO A 163 22.07 -7.43 32.84
C PRO A 163 23.29 -7.03 31.99
N SER A 164 23.39 -5.74 31.66
CA SER A 164 24.45 -5.18 30.80
C SER A 164 24.98 -3.86 31.34
N ARG A 165 26.22 -3.50 30.99
CA ARG A 165 26.94 -2.34 31.55
C ARG A 165 27.50 -1.44 30.45
N ILE A 166 27.23 -0.14 30.55
CA ILE A 166 27.78 0.91 29.70
C ILE A 166 28.79 1.70 30.53
N ILE A 167 30.00 1.87 30.00
CA ILE A 167 31.10 2.51 30.71
C ILE A 167 31.63 3.66 29.88
N ASN A 168 31.48 4.88 30.38
CA ASN A 168 31.90 6.11 29.71
C ASN A 168 33.20 6.64 30.31
N VAL A 169 34.28 6.68 29.52
CA VAL A 169 35.56 7.20 30.01
C VAL A 169 35.57 8.73 29.99
N SER A 170 35.49 9.31 31.20
CA SER A 170 35.66 10.74 31.46
C SER A 170 37.10 11.04 31.93
N SER A 171 37.32 12.16 32.61
CA SER A 171 38.61 12.57 33.17
C SER A 171 38.43 13.62 34.27
N LEU A 172 39.40 13.80 35.17
CA LEU A 172 39.49 14.97 36.04
C LEU A 172 39.42 16.32 35.28
N ALA A 173 39.69 16.32 33.98
CA ALA A 173 39.50 17.45 33.09
C ALA A 173 38.10 18.08 33.18
N HIS A 174 37.04 17.29 33.44
CA HIS A 174 35.68 17.83 33.61
C HIS A 174 35.59 18.88 34.73
N LYS A 175 36.48 18.82 35.74
CA LYS A 175 36.49 19.76 36.86
C LYS A 175 36.88 21.18 36.43
N PHE A 176 37.56 21.33 35.29
CA PHE A 176 38.04 22.60 34.76
C PHE A 176 37.11 23.19 33.69
N ALA A 177 35.95 22.59 33.44
CA ALA A 177 34.86 23.21 32.68
C ALA A 177 34.09 24.17 33.61
N PHE A 178 34.72 25.29 33.97
CA PHE A 178 34.16 26.28 34.88
C PHE A 178 32.84 26.84 34.33
N GLY A 179 31.78 26.81 35.13
CA GLY A 179 30.45 27.29 34.72
C GLY A 179 29.59 26.27 33.95
N GLY A 180 30.10 25.06 33.68
CA GLY A 180 29.35 24.00 33.01
C GLY A 180 29.51 23.98 31.49
N ILE A 181 28.62 23.26 30.80
CA ILE A 181 28.65 23.19 29.33
C ILE A 181 28.24 24.54 28.73
N ASN A 182 29.10 25.07 27.86
CA ASN A 182 28.79 26.24 27.05
C ASN A 182 27.89 25.84 25.87
N PHE A 183 26.58 25.95 26.04
CA PHE A 183 25.60 25.63 24.98
C PHE A 183 25.57 26.68 23.86
N ASP A 184 25.99 27.92 24.12
CA ASP A 184 25.97 29.01 23.14
C ASP A 184 27.13 28.91 22.13
N ASP A 185 28.19 28.19 22.48
CA ASP A 185 29.34 27.89 21.61
C ASP A 185 29.84 26.46 21.86
N ILE A 186 28.97 25.48 21.62
CA ILE A 186 29.26 24.06 21.87
C ILE A 186 30.44 23.53 21.03
N HIS A 187 30.73 24.18 19.90
CA HIS A 187 31.81 23.85 18.98
C HIS A 187 33.07 24.69 19.20
N PHE A 188 33.10 25.60 20.18
CA PHE A 188 34.24 26.49 20.46
C PHE A 188 34.74 27.25 19.22
N GLU A 189 33.83 27.75 18.38
CA GLU A 189 34.17 28.42 17.12
C GLU A 189 34.68 29.85 17.33
N ARG A 190 34.32 30.50 18.45
CA ARG A 190 34.67 31.92 18.70
C ARG A 190 36.08 32.11 19.22
N ASN A 191 36.48 31.32 20.23
CA ASN A 191 37.77 31.41 20.91
C ASN A 191 38.23 30.00 21.30
N TYR A 192 38.79 29.26 20.32
CA TYR A 192 39.17 27.88 20.54
C TYR A 192 40.31 27.76 21.56
N PHE A 193 39.99 27.18 22.71
CA PHE A 193 40.97 26.75 23.71
C PHE A 193 40.97 25.23 23.77
N ASN A 194 42.05 24.61 23.30
CA ASN A 194 42.15 23.16 23.13
C ASN A 194 41.89 22.37 24.44
N TYR A 195 42.41 22.82 25.58
CA TYR A 195 42.09 22.21 26.88
C TYR A 195 40.65 22.51 27.32
N GLY A 196 40.10 23.68 26.99
CA GLY A 196 38.71 24.04 27.27
C GLY A 196 37.73 23.12 26.56
N ALA A 197 37.88 22.92 25.25
CA ALA A 197 37.07 21.99 24.48
C ALA A 197 37.19 20.55 25.01
N TYR A 198 38.39 20.12 25.43
CA TYR A 198 38.58 18.82 26.08
C TYR A 198 37.81 18.71 27.39
N ASN A 199 37.95 19.70 28.29
CA ASN A 199 37.27 19.74 29.59
C ASN A 199 35.75 19.63 29.41
N HIS A 200 35.19 20.35 28.43
CA HIS A 200 33.77 20.31 28.09
C HIS A 200 33.36 18.95 27.53
N SER A 201 34.16 18.34 26.65
CA SER A 201 33.87 16.98 26.14
C SER A 201 33.85 15.92 27.25
N LYS A 202 34.68 16.07 28.29
CA LYS A 202 34.71 15.14 29.43
C LYS A 202 33.60 15.43 30.45
N LEU A 203 33.17 16.68 30.60
CA LEU A 203 31.95 17.02 31.33
C LEU A 203 30.70 16.49 30.59
N ALA A 204 30.67 16.55 29.26
CA ALA A 204 29.59 16.01 28.45
C ALA A 204 29.37 14.51 28.69
N ASN A 205 30.44 13.71 28.80
CA ASN A 205 30.34 12.29 29.14
C ASN A 205 29.71 12.01 30.53
N LEU A 206 29.92 12.89 31.51
CA LEU A 206 29.30 12.77 32.84
C LEU A 206 27.80 13.08 32.78
N LEU A 207 27.45 14.20 32.14
CA LEU A 207 26.06 14.60 31.93
C LEU A 207 25.29 13.57 31.10
N PHE A 208 25.92 13.03 30.05
CA PHE A 208 25.38 11.92 29.27
C PHE A 208 25.10 10.69 30.13
N THR A 209 26.07 10.28 30.95
CA THR A 209 25.91 9.13 31.85
C THR A 209 24.76 9.35 32.84
N ARG A 210 24.63 10.56 33.37
CA ARG A 210 23.57 10.94 34.30
C ARG A 210 22.19 10.88 33.67
N GLU A 211 22.01 11.44 32.48
CA GLU A 211 20.74 11.39 31.75
C GLU A 211 20.42 9.97 31.26
N LEU A 212 21.42 9.25 30.72
CA LEU A 212 21.25 7.88 30.27
C LEU A 212 20.86 6.94 31.42
N SER A 213 21.42 7.15 32.61
CA SER A 213 21.05 6.40 33.82
C SER A 213 19.56 6.49 34.11
N LYS A 214 18.99 7.69 34.09
CA LYS A 214 17.55 7.90 34.31
C LYS A 214 16.70 7.22 33.24
N ARG A 215 17.14 7.30 31.99
CA ARG A 215 16.45 6.67 30.84
C ARG A 215 16.51 5.14 30.85
N LEU A 216 17.45 4.55 31.59
CA LEU A 216 17.64 3.10 31.70
C LEU A 216 17.01 2.49 32.95
N GLU A 217 16.35 3.29 33.80
CA GLU A 217 15.64 2.78 34.97
C GLU A 217 14.65 1.66 34.58
N GLY A 218 14.68 0.56 35.33
CA GLY A 218 13.85 -0.62 35.06
C GLY A 218 14.30 -1.53 33.91
N THR A 219 15.37 -1.21 33.18
CA THR A 219 15.84 -2.03 32.05
C THR A 219 16.91 -3.06 32.41
N HIS A 220 17.41 -3.03 33.65
CA HIS A 220 18.58 -3.81 34.11
C HIS A 220 19.88 -3.55 33.34
N VAL A 221 19.95 -2.47 32.55
CA VAL A 221 21.17 -1.93 31.96
C VAL A 221 21.68 -0.80 32.85
N THR A 222 22.94 -0.85 33.27
CA THR A 222 23.56 0.22 34.06
C THR A 222 24.52 1.03 33.21
N THR A 223 24.68 2.31 33.54
CA THR A 223 25.68 3.18 32.91
C THR A 223 26.45 3.96 33.95
N ASN A 224 27.78 3.96 33.88
CA ASN A 224 28.64 4.70 34.80
C ASN A 224 29.78 5.39 34.05
N ALA A 225 30.29 6.47 34.64
CA ALA A 225 31.41 7.22 34.12
C ALA A 225 32.63 7.04 35.04
N LEU A 226 33.83 7.17 34.49
CA LEU A 226 35.04 7.06 35.31
C LEU A 226 36.17 7.98 34.88
N HIS A 227 37.12 8.17 35.79
CA HIS A 227 38.44 8.72 35.50
C HIS A 227 39.51 7.62 35.62
N PRO A 228 40.34 7.41 34.59
CA PRO A 228 41.37 6.37 34.60
C PRO A 228 42.67 6.77 35.35
N GLY A 229 42.75 7.96 35.93
CA GLY A 229 44.01 8.49 36.48
C GLY A 229 44.83 9.30 35.48
N ALA A 230 45.97 9.81 35.92
CA ALA A 230 46.97 10.45 35.05
C ALA A 230 47.83 9.38 34.37
N VAL A 231 47.38 8.89 33.21
CA VAL A 231 48.01 7.75 32.52
C VAL A 231 48.92 8.22 31.39
N SER A 232 50.12 7.66 31.32
CA SER A 232 51.03 7.87 30.19
C SER A 232 50.52 7.11 28.97
N THR A 233 49.82 7.80 28.06
CA THR A 233 49.24 7.23 26.84
C THR A 233 49.52 8.11 25.62
N ASP A 234 49.38 7.55 24.42
CA ASP A 234 49.50 8.27 23.14
C ASP A 234 48.50 9.42 22.97
N LEU A 235 47.52 9.53 23.86
CA LEU A 235 46.55 10.62 23.93
C LEU A 235 47.24 11.98 24.17
N GLN A 236 48.40 12.00 24.81
CA GLN A 236 49.15 13.22 25.13
C GLN A 236 50.01 13.76 23.97
N ARG A 237 49.97 13.17 22.77
CA ARG A 237 50.82 13.51 21.61
C ARG A 237 50.74 14.97 21.13
N HIS A 238 49.69 15.70 21.50
CA HIS A 238 49.51 17.13 21.20
C HIS A 238 49.59 18.04 22.45
N SER A 239 49.97 17.50 23.61
CA SER A 239 50.12 18.29 24.84
C SER A 239 51.50 18.96 24.93
N PHE A 240 51.51 20.21 25.41
CA PHE A 240 52.74 20.99 25.68
C PHE A 240 53.65 20.37 26.76
N ILE A 241 53.10 19.46 27.58
CA ILE A 241 53.85 18.72 28.62
C ILE A 241 54.84 17.72 27.98
N SER A 242 54.77 17.48 26.66
CA SER A 242 55.66 16.60 25.90
C SER A 242 57.13 17.05 25.84
N ASN A 243 57.47 18.29 26.18
CA ASN A 243 58.86 18.81 26.16
C ASN A 243 59.81 18.10 27.15
N ALA A 244 61.04 17.87 26.70
CA ALA A 244 62.03 16.91 27.20
C ALA A 244 62.54 17.09 28.65
N LEU A 245 62.21 18.19 29.34
CA LEU A 245 62.78 18.53 30.66
C LEU A 245 62.16 17.77 31.86
N VAL A 246 61.01 17.10 31.69
CA VAL A 246 60.30 16.38 32.79
C VAL A 246 60.33 14.84 32.64
N SER A 247 61.02 14.33 31.62
CA SER A 247 61.02 12.91 31.22
C SER A 247 61.38 11.90 32.33
N PRO A 248 62.40 12.13 33.20
CA PRO A 248 62.77 11.17 34.24
C PRO A 248 61.79 11.10 35.41
N LEU A 249 60.90 12.08 35.59
CA LEU A 249 59.91 12.10 36.67
C LEU A 249 58.54 11.57 36.22
N ARG A 250 58.30 11.45 34.90
CA ARG A 250 57.03 10.91 34.37
C ARG A 250 56.76 9.48 34.82
N TRP A 251 57.79 8.63 34.87
CA TRP A 251 57.62 7.24 35.32
C TRP A 251 57.18 7.18 36.79
N TYR A 252 57.49 8.20 37.60
CA TYR A 252 57.12 8.27 39.01
C TYR A 252 55.67 8.73 39.20
N PHE A 253 55.28 9.84 38.57
CA PHE A 253 53.97 10.48 38.76
C PHE A 253 52.83 9.93 37.88
N LEU A 254 53.13 9.34 36.72
CA LEU A 254 52.10 8.82 35.81
C LEU A 254 51.86 7.32 36.02
N LYS A 255 50.60 6.92 35.82
CA LYS A 255 50.17 5.52 35.77
C LYS A 255 50.57 4.88 34.44
N THR A 256 50.87 3.58 34.49
CA THR A 256 50.94 2.75 33.28
C THR A 256 49.54 2.55 32.70
N ALA A 257 49.45 2.16 31.43
CA ALA A 257 48.16 1.84 30.80
C ALA A 257 47.38 0.75 31.58
N GLU A 258 48.11 -0.24 32.13
CA GLU A 258 47.53 -1.33 32.92
C GLU A 258 46.92 -0.82 34.24
N GLN A 259 47.64 0.08 34.92
CA GLN A 259 47.14 0.77 36.13
C GLN A 259 45.95 1.68 35.81
N GLY A 260 45.97 2.32 34.64
CA GLY A 260 44.89 3.18 34.17
C GLY A 260 43.61 2.41 33.80
N ALA A 261 43.73 1.15 33.39
CA ALA A 261 42.59 0.30 33.04
C ALA A 261 41.82 -0.22 34.27
N GLN A 262 42.41 -0.17 35.46
CA GLN A 262 41.84 -0.80 36.66
C GLN A 262 40.44 -0.31 37.01
N THR A 263 40.19 1.00 36.98
CA THR A 263 38.84 1.53 37.25
C THR A 263 37.83 1.12 36.17
N THR A 264 38.25 1.04 34.91
CA THR A 264 37.40 0.55 33.80
C THR A 264 37.05 -0.93 33.99
N ILE A 265 38.04 -1.75 34.31
CA ILE A 265 37.87 -3.17 34.61
C ILE A 265 36.94 -3.32 35.83
N TYR A 266 37.17 -2.57 36.91
CA TYR A 266 36.31 -2.58 38.09
C TYR A 266 34.85 -2.24 37.74
N CYS A 267 34.59 -1.22 36.92
CA CYS A 267 33.24 -0.92 36.43
C CYS A 267 32.64 -2.09 35.61
N ALA A 268 33.46 -2.75 34.80
CA ALA A 268 33.04 -3.84 33.93
C ALA A 268 32.70 -5.13 34.69
N VAL A 269 33.50 -5.51 35.70
CA VAL A 269 33.43 -6.86 36.29
C VAL A 269 33.08 -6.91 37.76
N SER A 270 33.27 -5.82 38.52
CA SER A 270 33.05 -5.84 39.97
C SER A 270 31.59 -6.19 40.31
N GLU A 271 31.43 -7.08 41.28
CA GLU A 271 30.16 -7.44 41.89
C GLU A 271 29.53 -6.24 42.61
N GLU A 272 30.34 -5.36 43.21
CA GLU A 272 29.88 -4.14 43.89
C GLU A 272 29.19 -3.14 42.95
N MET A 273 29.44 -3.27 41.64
CA MET A 273 28.84 -2.44 40.60
C MET A 273 27.56 -3.04 39.99
N GLU A 274 27.06 -4.16 40.53
CA GLU A 274 25.76 -4.71 40.14
C GLU A 274 24.62 -3.77 40.55
N GLY A 275 23.77 -3.39 39.59
CA GLY A 275 22.65 -2.46 39.82
C GLY A 275 23.06 -0.99 40.02
N VAL A 276 24.35 -0.68 40.21
CA VAL A 276 24.84 0.69 40.37
C VAL A 276 24.85 1.39 39.01
N SER A 277 24.13 2.52 38.90
CA SER A 277 24.02 3.33 37.68
C SER A 277 24.10 4.82 38.00
N GLY A 278 24.54 5.61 37.02
CA GLY A 278 24.64 7.08 37.10
C GLY A 278 25.77 7.59 37.98
N LYS A 279 26.74 6.74 38.35
CA LYS A 279 27.84 7.10 39.24
C LYS A 279 29.10 7.49 38.48
N TYR A 280 29.94 8.29 39.14
CA TYR A 280 31.27 8.64 38.69
C TYR A 280 32.30 7.93 39.56
N LEU A 281 33.32 7.32 38.94
CA LEU A 281 34.31 6.50 39.61
C LEU A 281 35.74 6.99 39.41
N ALA A 282 36.56 6.84 40.43
CA ALA A 282 38.01 7.02 40.38
C ALA A 282 38.65 6.05 41.38
N GLU A 283 39.87 5.57 41.10
CA GLU A 283 40.60 4.66 41.99
C GLU A 283 39.78 3.44 42.44
N CYS A 284 39.07 2.79 41.50
CA CYS A 284 38.18 1.65 41.75
C CYS A 284 37.09 1.90 42.83
N GLY A 285 36.63 3.15 43.01
CA GLY A 285 35.56 3.49 43.93
C GLY A 285 34.66 4.62 43.39
N ILE A 286 33.46 4.75 43.97
CA ILE A 286 32.52 5.84 43.66
C ILE A 286 33.02 7.13 44.29
N VAL A 287 33.07 8.20 43.50
CA VAL A 287 33.49 9.53 43.94
C VAL A 287 32.49 10.59 43.46
N GLU A 288 32.33 11.65 44.26
CA GLU A 288 31.44 12.76 43.90
C GLU A 288 32.03 13.60 42.75
N PRO A 289 31.28 13.82 41.65
CA PRO A 289 31.70 14.70 40.56
C PRO A 289 31.40 16.17 40.91
N THR A 290 31.82 17.13 40.06
CA THR A 290 31.51 18.55 40.29
C THR A 290 30.01 18.85 40.25
N LYS A 291 29.58 19.96 40.87
CA LYS A 291 28.18 20.42 40.80
C LYS A 291 27.67 20.54 39.35
N ALA A 292 28.51 21.02 38.44
CA ALA A 292 28.17 21.13 37.02
C ALA A 292 27.89 19.77 36.35
N ALA A 293 28.49 18.67 36.84
CA ALA A 293 28.22 17.32 36.36
C ALA A 293 26.98 16.67 37.01
N GLN A 294 26.43 17.29 38.06
CA GLN A 294 25.22 16.87 38.76
C GLN A 294 23.96 17.63 38.32
N ASP A 295 24.10 18.55 37.35
CA ASP A 295 23.02 19.38 36.83
C ASP A 295 22.12 18.58 35.87
N ASP A 296 20.89 18.30 36.33
CA ASP A 296 19.89 17.54 35.57
C ASP A 296 19.35 18.28 34.34
N ASP A 297 19.24 19.61 34.41
CA ASP A 297 18.76 20.41 33.30
C ASP A 297 19.82 20.52 32.21
N ALA A 298 21.09 20.69 32.59
CA ALA A 298 22.20 20.62 31.65
C ALA A 298 22.30 19.23 31.00
N ALA A 299 22.10 18.14 31.76
CA ALA A 299 22.12 16.78 31.24
C ALA A 299 21.05 16.54 30.17
N ARG A 300 19.81 16.94 30.46
CA ARG A 300 18.68 16.86 29.51
C ARG A 300 18.90 17.75 28.28
N LYS A 301 19.35 18.99 28.46
CA LYS A 301 19.66 19.91 27.34
C LYS A 301 20.76 19.35 26.43
N LEU A 302 21.82 18.78 27.01
CA LEU A 302 22.90 18.16 26.26
C LEU A 302 22.41 16.93 25.48
N TRP A 303 21.55 16.11 26.08
CA TRP A 303 20.95 14.97 25.39
C TRP A 303 20.14 15.40 24.16
N ASP A 304 19.23 16.37 24.34
CA ASP A 304 18.39 16.88 23.25
C ASP A 304 19.21 17.53 22.14
N LEU A 305 20.27 18.28 22.52
CA LEU A 305 21.21 18.84 21.56
C LEU A 305 21.96 17.74 20.80
N SER A 306 22.47 16.74 21.50
CA SER A 306 23.21 15.62 20.89
C SER A 306 22.32 14.86 19.89
N LEU A 307 21.06 14.56 20.26
CA LEU A 307 20.07 13.96 19.36
C LEU A 307 19.83 14.83 18.12
N LYS A 308 19.62 16.14 18.29
CA LYS A 308 19.40 17.06 17.16
C LYS A 308 20.59 17.08 16.20
N LEU A 309 21.81 17.12 16.73
CA LEU A 309 23.03 17.17 15.92
C LEU A 309 23.22 15.89 15.10
N ILE A 310 22.95 14.71 15.66
CA ILE A 310 23.09 13.43 14.92
C ILE A 310 21.94 13.16 13.93
N ILE A 311 20.77 13.80 14.09
CA ILE A 311 19.60 13.66 13.20
C ILE A 311 19.64 14.67 12.05
N ALA A 312 20.01 15.93 12.30
CA ALA A 312 19.96 17.01 11.32
C ALA A 312 20.76 16.71 10.04
N MET A 313 21.80 15.87 10.14
CA MET A 313 22.67 15.49 9.02
C MET A 313 22.16 14.34 8.16
N ASN A 314 21.14 13.59 8.59
CA ASN A 314 20.43 12.64 7.72
C ASN A 314 19.49 13.36 6.71
N SER A 315 19.16 14.64 6.95
CA SER A 315 18.09 15.32 6.20
C SER A 315 18.49 15.78 4.80
N VAL A 316 19.79 15.93 4.49
CA VAL A 316 20.20 16.46 3.18
C VAL A 316 19.94 15.45 2.06
N SER A 317 20.19 14.16 2.29
CA SER A 317 19.86 13.09 1.32
C SER A 317 18.35 12.92 1.14
N ASP A 318 17.56 13.04 2.21
CA ASP A 318 16.11 12.91 2.17
C ASP A 318 15.45 14.09 1.45
N ILE A 319 16.00 15.29 1.57
CA ILE A 319 15.56 16.48 0.83
C ILE A 319 15.78 16.29 -0.67
N TRP A 320 16.93 15.77 -1.10
CA TRP A 320 17.17 15.52 -2.52
C TRP A 320 16.30 14.38 -3.08
N LEU A 321 16.00 13.35 -2.27
CA LEU A 321 15.07 12.30 -2.65
C LEU A 321 13.64 12.82 -2.80
N LEU A 322 13.20 13.70 -1.90
CA LEU A 322 11.90 14.38 -1.98
C LEU A 322 11.81 15.31 -3.19
N VAL A 323 12.87 16.08 -3.46
CA VAL A 323 12.94 16.98 -4.63
C VAL A 323 12.94 16.17 -5.93
N ALA A 324 13.69 15.07 -6.01
CA ALA A 324 13.70 14.18 -7.17
C ALA A 324 12.33 13.49 -7.36
N SER A 325 11.69 13.06 -6.28
CA SER A 325 10.34 12.47 -6.32
C SER A 325 9.30 13.49 -6.79
N ALA A 326 9.34 14.71 -6.27
CA ALA A 326 8.47 15.80 -6.69
C ALA A 326 8.70 16.17 -8.17
N ALA A 327 9.96 16.27 -8.62
CA ALA A 327 10.30 16.50 -10.01
C ALA A 327 9.82 15.37 -10.94
N GLY A 328 9.94 14.11 -10.50
CA GLY A 328 9.40 12.94 -11.19
C GLY A 328 7.88 13.00 -11.33
N ILE A 329 7.16 13.34 -10.26
CA ILE A 329 5.70 13.54 -10.28
C ILE A 329 5.32 14.68 -11.24
N VAL A 330 6.01 15.82 -11.19
CA VAL A 330 5.76 16.96 -12.08
C VAL A 330 6.02 16.59 -13.54
N LEU A 331 7.07 15.83 -13.83
CA LEU A 331 7.36 15.34 -15.19
C LEU A 331 6.25 14.42 -15.69
N VAL A 332 5.83 13.44 -14.88
CA VAL A 332 4.73 12.52 -15.23
C VAL A 332 3.43 13.29 -15.44
N CYS A 333 3.08 14.22 -14.55
CA CYS A 333 1.91 15.09 -14.68
C CYS A 333 1.95 15.92 -15.97
N ASN A 334 3.12 16.47 -16.34
CA ASN A 334 3.29 17.23 -17.58
C ASN A 334 3.18 16.34 -18.83
N LEU A 335 3.78 15.14 -18.82
CA LEU A 335 3.66 14.19 -19.93
C LEU A 335 2.20 13.73 -20.11
N VAL A 336 1.50 13.46 -19.02
CA VAL A 336 0.06 13.16 -19.02
C VAL A 336 -0.72 14.36 -19.55
N TYR A 337 -0.44 15.58 -19.08
CA TYR A 337 -1.10 16.80 -19.54
C TYR A 337 -0.88 17.02 -21.05
N ILE A 338 0.35 16.93 -21.55
CA ILE A 338 0.68 17.05 -22.98
C ILE A 338 -0.07 15.99 -23.79
N SER A 339 -0.11 14.74 -23.31
CA SER A 339 -0.86 13.65 -23.95
C SER A 339 -2.36 13.94 -24.00
N LEU A 340 -2.95 14.41 -22.91
CA LEU A 340 -4.36 14.79 -22.84
C LEU A 340 -4.68 15.99 -23.75
N VAL A 341 -3.83 17.01 -23.78
CA VAL A 341 -3.98 18.18 -24.67
C VAL A 341 -3.85 17.79 -26.13
N LYS A 342 -2.90 16.91 -26.47
CA LYS A 342 -2.75 16.38 -27.84
C LYS A 342 -3.99 15.59 -28.25
N LYS A 343 -4.48 14.69 -27.40
CA LYS A 343 -5.74 13.95 -27.63
C LYS A 343 -6.92 14.90 -27.80
N TYR A 344 -7.02 15.93 -26.95
CA TYR A 344 -8.06 16.95 -27.03
C TYR A 344 -8.01 17.74 -28.35
N ARG A 345 -6.84 18.23 -28.76
CA ARG A 345 -6.66 18.99 -30.00
C ARG A 345 -7.02 18.15 -31.23
N VAL A 346 -6.56 16.91 -31.28
CA VAL A 346 -6.86 15.97 -32.37
C VAL A 346 -8.35 15.67 -32.43
N ALA A 347 -8.97 15.32 -31.29
CA ALA A 347 -10.41 15.07 -31.22
C ALA A 347 -11.23 16.30 -31.63
N ARG A 348 -10.82 17.50 -31.19
CA ARG A 348 -11.48 18.76 -31.55
C ARG A 348 -11.35 19.07 -33.04
N GLN A 349 -10.18 18.89 -33.65
CA GLN A 349 -9.99 19.17 -35.08
C GLN A 349 -10.82 18.24 -35.96
N LEU A 350 -10.85 16.95 -35.62
CA LEU A 350 -11.52 15.94 -36.45
C LEU A 350 -13.02 15.91 -36.27
N LEU A 351 -13.51 16.29 -35.09
CA LEU A 351 -14.93 16.33 -34.81
C LEU A 351 -15.54 17.73 -34.95
N ALA A 352 -14.73 18.78 -35.20
CA ALA A 352 -15.22 20.15 -35.42
C ALA A 352 -16.25 20.26 -36.56
N SER A 353 -16.24 19.32 -37.51
CA SER A 353 -17.20 19.28 -38.61
C SER A 353 -18.59 18.78 -38.22
N PHE A 354 -18.75 18.16 -37.04
CA PHE A 354 -20.04 17.67 -36.58
C PHE A 354 -20.73 18.70 -35.67
N PRO A 355 -22.07 18.80 -35.70
CA PRO A 355 -22.78 19.74 -34.85
C PRO A 355 -22.75 19.27 -33.38
N SER A 356 -22.90 20.22 -32.45
CA SER A 356 -22.87 19.97 -31.00
C SER A 356 -23.71 21.01 -30.28
N ALA A 357 -24.41 20.60 -29.24
CA ALA A 357 -25.00 21.54 -28.29
C ALA A 357 -23.88 22.32 -27.53
N PRO A 358 -24.20 23.47 -26.91
CA PRO A 358 -23.28 24.20 -26.06
C PRO A 358 -22.80 23.34 -24.87
N SER A 359 -21.49 23.30 -24.67
CA SER A 359 -20.84 22.46 -23.66
C SER A 359 -19.90 23.29 -22.77
N HIS A 360 -19.79 22.93 -21.49
CA HIS A 360 -18.78 23.53 -20.62
C HIS A 360 -17.38 23.05 -21.01
N TRP A 361 -16.36 23.92 -20.93
CA TRP A 361 -15.00 23.59 -21.37
C TRP A 361 -14.38 22.39 -20.61
N LEU A 362 -14.61 22.32 -19.30
CA LEU A 362 -14.12 21.24 -18.44
C LEU A 362 -15.04 20.02 -18.43
N THR A 363 -16.32 20.19 -18.08
CA THR A 363 -17.26 19.07 -17.84
C THR A 363 -18.04 18.63 -19.08
N GLY A 364 -17.89 19.32 -20.22
CA GLY A 364 -18.63 19.01 -21.44
C GLY A 364 -20.15 19.15 -21.23
N HIS A 365 -20.89 18.08 -21.50
CA HIS A 365 -22.33 17.96 -21.32
C HIS A 365 -22.73 17.18 -20.06
N LEU A 366 -21.80 16.88 -19.14
CA LEU A 366 -22.08 16.06 -17.94
C LEU A 366 -23.29 16.56 -17.14
N LYS A 367 -23.52 17.87 -17.08
CA LYS A 367 -24.69 18.46 -16.40
C LYS A 367 -26.04 17.99 -16.95
N TYR A 368 -26.10 17.63 -18.22
CA TYR A 368 -27.31 17.14 -18.89
C TYR A 368 -27.40 15.62 -18.85
N VAL A 369 -26.26 14.92 -18.93
CA VAL A 369 -26.25 13.47 -19.14
C VAL A 369 -26.05 12.66 -17.85
N LYS A 370 -25.59 13.25 -16.74
CA LYS A 370 -25.28 12.50 -15.50
C LYS A 370 -26.51 12.14 -14.65
N LYS A 371 -27.65 12.84 -14.80
CA LYS A 371 -28.80 12.64 -13.91
C LYS A 371 -29.63 11.42 -14.31
N HIS A 372 -30.07 10.65 -13.31
CA HIS A 372 -30.95 9.48 -13.44
C HIS A 372 -32.45 9.85 -13.33
N ASP A 373 -32.82 11.07 -13.74
CA ASP A 373 -34.18 11.64 -13.64
C ASP A 373 -34.88 11.77 -15.01
N GLY A 374 -34.32 11.13 -16.05
CA GLY A 374 -34.81 11.25 -17.43
C GLY A 374 -34.28 12.46 -18.21
N ALA A 375 -33.61 13.43 -17.56
CA ALA A 375 -33.07 14.62 -18.23
C ALA A 375 -32.03 14.27 -19.32
N ALA A 376 -31.30 13.16 -19.13
CA ALA A 376 -30.33 12.68 -20.11
C ALA A 376 -30.99 12.28 -21.45
N LEU A 377 -32.14 11.59 -21.41
CA LEU A 377 -32.89 11.23 -22.62
C LEU A 377 -33.51 12.46 -23.28
N GLN A 378 -34.10 13.37 -22.51
CA GLN A 378 -34.64 14.62 -23.04
C GLN A 378 -33.58 15.50 -23.70
N PHE A 379 -32.35 15.50 -23.17
CA PHE A 379 -31.22 16.15 -23.85
C PHE A 379 -30.93 15.53 -25.21
N HIS A 380 -30.93 14.19 -25.30
CA HIS A 380 -30.69 13.50 -26.55
C HIS A 380 -31.82 13.70 -27.58
N VAL A 381 -33.09 13.71 -27.14
CA VAL A 381 -34.24 14.02 -28.01
C VAL A 381 -34.11 15.42 -28.59
N ARG A 382 -33.86 16.44 -27.75
CA ARG A 382 -33.66 17.83 -28.22
C ARG A 382 -32.54 17.94 -29.26
N CYS A 383 -31.39 17.33 -28.99
CA CYS A 383 -30.26 17.34 -29.92
C CYS A 383 -30.60 16.60 -31.22
N ALA A 384 -31.33 15.48 -31.15
CA ALA A 384 -31.75 14.74 -32.33
C ALA A 384 -32.73 15.55 -33.19
N THR A 385 -33.68 16.27 -32.58
CA THR A 385 -34.60 17.17 -33.28
C THR A 385 -33.87 18.34 -33.95
N GLU A 386 -32.87 18.91 -33.28
CA GLU A 386 -32.11 20.06 -33.77
C GLU A 386 -31.15 19.67 -34.91
N PHE A 387 -30.33 18.63 -34.71
CA PHE A 387 -29.23 18.29 -35.61
C PHE A 387 -29.58 17.22 -36.66
N LYS A 388 -30.70 16.49 -36.46
CA LYS A 388 -31.37 15.56 -37.38
C LYS A 388 -30.61 14.33 -37.86
N THR A 389 -29.28 14.39 -38.00
CA THR A 389 -28.44 13.34 -38.57
C THR A 389 -27.54 12.70 -37.52
N CYS A 390 -26.72 13.53 -36.89
CA CYS A 390 -25.77 13.16 -35.85
C CYS A 390 -25.33 14.41 -35.07
N TYR A 391 -24.80 14.21 -33.87
CA TYR A 391 -24.26 15.30 -33.05
C TYR A 391 -23.24 14.81 -32.03
N MET A 392 -22.37 15.71 -31.59
CA MET A 392 -21.36 15.39 -30.58
C MET A 392 -21.88 15.53 -29.15
N VAL A 393 -21.48 14.58 -28.31
CA VAL A 393 -21.62 14.67 -26.85
C VAL A 393 -20.26 14.50 -26.19
N ARG A 394 -19.77 15.60 -25.59
CA ARG A 394 -18.57 15.64 -24.75
C ARG A 394 -18.84 15.28 -23.29
N ARG A 395 -17.96 14.49 -22.68
CA ARG A 395 -17.93 14.16 -21.24
C ARG A 395 -16.53 14.41 -20.71
N GLY A 396 -16.31 15.55 -20.07
CA GLY A 396 -14.95 15.97 -19.74
C GLY A 396 -14.17 16.50 -20.96
N PRO A 397 -12.85 16.73 -20.82
CA PRO A 397 -12.03 17.29 -21.88
C PRO A 397 -11.64 16.28 -22.97
N THR A 398 -11.53 14.99 -22.67
CA THR A 398 -10.96 14.01 -23.61
C THR A 398 -11.95 13.00 -24.17
N MET A 399 -13.13 12.86 -23.58
CA MET A 399 -14.14 11.91 -24.06
C MET A 399 -15.20 12.62 -24.91
N THR A 400 -15.27 12.25 -26.18
CA THR A 400 -16.28 12.77 -27.11
C THR A 400 -16.94 11.62 -27.84
N ASN A 401 -18.26 11.55 -27.78
CA ASN A 401 -19.06 10.55 -28.47
C ASN A 401 -19.78 11.20 -29.65
N LEU A 402 -19.85 10.50 -30.77
CA LEU A 402 -20.68 10.91 -31.90
C LEU A 402 -22.00 10.16 -31.77
N VAL A 403 -23.07 10.88 -31.48
CA VAL A 403 -24.42 10.33 -31.37
C VAL A 403 -25.06 10.38 -32.74
N LEU A 404 -25.60 9.25 -33.19
CA LEU A 404 -26.28 9.15 -34.48
C LEU A 404 -27.76 8.92 -34.23
N CYS A 405 -28.60 9.66 -34.95
CA CYS A 405 -30.04 9.69 -34.70
C CYS A 405 -30.87 9.58 -35.99
N HIS A 406 -30.25 9.28 -37.13
CA HIS A 406 -30.92 9.12 -38.41
C HIS A 406 -30.70 7.72 -39.00
N PRO A 407 -31.72 7.09 -39.62
CA PRO A 407 -31.59 5.75 -40.18
C PRO A 407 -30.40 5.58 -41.15
N GLU A 408 -30.14 6.57 -41.99
CA GLU A 408 -29.01 6.54 -42.93
C GLU A 408 -27.65 6.56 -42.23
N THR A 409 -27.51 7.36 -41.17
CA THR A 409 -26.25 7.43 -40.40
C THR A 409 -26.06 6.16 -39.57
N ILE A 410 -27.14 5.57 -39.06
CA ILE A 410 -27.16 4.28 -38.36
C ILE A 410 -26.69 3.12 -39.26
N LYS A 411 -27.23 3.05 -40.49
CA LYS A 411 -26.99 1.94 -41.43
C LYS A 411 -25.51 1.77 -41.79
N VAL A 412 -24.74 2.87 -41.83
CA VAL A 412 -23.29 2.85 -42.13
C VAL A 412 -22.51 1.97 -41.15
N ILE A 413 -22.94 1.86 -39.90
CA ILE A 413 -22.26 1.06 -38.87
C ILE A 413 -22.83 -0.34 -38.75
N GLN A 414 -24.17 -0.46 -38.78
CA GLN A 414 -24.83 -1.76 -38.65
C GLN A 414 -24.43 -2.73 -39.77
N SER A 415 -24.09 -2.23 -40.95
CA SER A 415 -23.58 -3.03 -42.07
C SER A 415 -22.12 -3.50 -41.91
N GLY A 416 -21.36 -2.91 -40.98
CA GLY A 416 -19.90 -3.09 -40.89
C GLY A 416 -19.40 -4.04 -39.78
N ASN A 417 -20.28 -4.72 -39.04
CA ASN A 417 -19.92 -5.56 -37.87
C ASN A 417 -18.95 -4.84 -36.91
N ALA A 418 -19.27 -3.58 -36.57
CA ALA A 418 -18.46 -2.80 -35.65
C ALA A 418 -18.36 -3.50 -34.28
N PRO A 419 -17.16 -3.62 -33.69
CA PRO A 419 -16.98 -4.20 -32.37
C PRO A 419 -17.57 -3.26 -31.33
N LYS A 420 -18.09 -3.89 -30.28
CA LYS A 420 -18.56 -3.21 -29.08
C LYS A 420 -17.44 -2.40 -28.47
N SER A 421 -17.77 -1.22 -27.98
CA SER A 421 -16.76 -0.32 -27.46
C SER A 421 -16.19 -0.76 -26.11
N PHE A 422 -15.11 -0.10 -25.65
CA PHE A 422 -14.50 -0.43 -24.35
C PHE A 422 -15.48 -0.32 -23.17
N THR A 423 -16.59 0.44 -23.30
CA THR A 423 -17.58 0.56 -22.22
C THR A 423 -18.20 -0.79 -21.85
N TYR A 424 -18.25 -1.74 -22.80
CA TYR A 424 -18.71 -3.11 -22.53
C TYR A 424 -17.74 -3.89 -21.63
N GLN A 425 -16.47 -3.50 -21.54
CA GLN A 425 -15.54 -4.07 -20.54
C GLN A 425 -15.99 -3.76 -19.11
N LEU A 426 -16.58 -2.58 -18.90
CA LEU A 426 -17.11 -2.17 -17.58
C LEU A 426 -18.33 -3.02 -17.16
N LEU A 427 -18.98 -3.68 -18.12
CA LEU A 427 -20.15 -4.53 -17.90
C LEU A 427 -19.78 -6.00 -17.64
N LYS A 428 -18.55 -6.42 -17.97
CA LYS A 428 -18.10 -7.82 -17.81
C LYS A 428 -18.23 -8.37 -16.40
N PRO A 429 -17.99 -7.61 -15.30
CA PRO A 429 -18.20 -8.17 -13.97
C PRO A 429 -19.64 -8.64 -13.72
N PHE A 430 -20.61 -8.03 -14.39
CA PHE A 430 -22.04 -8.34 -14.24
C PHE A 430 -22.58 -9.33 -15.28
N PHE A 431 -22.09 -9.31 -16.52
CA PHE A 431 -22.54 -10.23 -17.58
C PHE A 431 -21.61 -11.42 -17.84
N GLY A 432 -20.41 -11.42 -17.25
CA GLY A 432 -19.32 -12.23 -17.73
C GLY A 432 -18.84 -11.80 -19.12
N ASP A 433 -18.06 -12.65 -19.78
CA ASP A 433 -17.58 -12.43 -21.14
C ASP A 433 -18.45 -13.17 -22.18
N GLY A 434 -19.77 -13.06 -22.02
CA GLY A 434 -20.79 -13.70 -22.86
C GLY A 434 -21.17 -12.89 -24.11
N LEU A 435 -22.25 -13.27 -24.80
CA LEU A 435 -22.63 -12.72 -26.11
C LEU A 435 -22.82 -11.19 -26.12
N ILE A 436 -23.25 -10.59 -25.00
CA ILE A 436 -23.45 -9.15 -24.87
C ILE A 436 -22.13 -8.37 -24.74
N ALA A 437 -21.08 -8.95 -24.16
CA ALA A 437 -19.83 -8.24 -23.87
C ALA A 437 -18.64 -8.64 -24.77
N SER A 438 -18.70 -9.82 -25.39
CA SER A 438 -17.66 -10.36 -26.26
C SER A 438 -17.60 -9.68 -27.65
N ASN A 439 -16.45 -9.81 -28.33
CA ASN A 439 -16.17 -9.31 -29.68
C ASN A 439 -15.39 -10.37 -30.49
N GLY A 440 -15.28 -10.17 -31.80
CA GLY A 440 -14.40 -10.96 -32.68
C GLY A 440 -14.78 -12.45 -32.78
N ASP A 441 -13.77 -13.31 -32.92
CA ASP A 441 -13.97 -14.75 -33.16
C ASP A 441 -14.72 -15.44 -32.02
N LYS A 442 -14.49 -15.03 -30.77
CA LYS A 442 -15.23 -15.54 -29.61
C LYS A 442 -16.73 -15.28 -29.75
N TRP A 443 -17.10 -14.03 -30.08
CA TRP A 443 -18.50 -13.66 -30.30
C TRP A 443 -19.11 -14.45 -31.44
N PHE A 444 -18.40 -14.61 -32.56
CA PHE A 444 -18.87 -15.37 -33.72
C PHE A 444 -19.10 -16.86 -33.36
N ARG A 445 -18.16 -17.48 -32.65
CA ARG A 445 -18.27 -18.86 -32.14
C ARG A 445 -19.50 -19.01 -31.25
N MET A 446 -19.67 -18.15 -30.24
CA MET A 446 -20.82 -18.21 -29.33
C MET A 446 -22.14 -17.96 -30.07
N ARG A 447 -22.18 -16.95 -30.95
CA ARG A 447 -23.38 -16.64 -31.74
C ARG A 447 -23.82 -17.83 -32.59
N ARG A 448 -22.88 -18.50 -33.25
CA ARG A 448 -23.17 -19.68 -34.07
C ARG A 448 -23.73 -20.83 -33.24
N LEU A 449 -23.13 -21.12 -32.09
CA LEU A 449 -23.58 -22.19 -31.19
C LEU A 449 -24.97 -21.92 -30.61
N LEU A 450 -25.30 -20.65 -30.34
CA LEU A 450 -26.53 -20.27 -29.63
C LEU A 450 -27.72 -19.92 -30.54
N THR A 451 -27.48 -19.57 -31.80
CA THR A 451 -28.56 -19.22 -32.75
C THR A 451 -29.65 -20.30 -32.88
N PRO A 452 -29.33 -21.62 -32.88
CA PRO A 452 -30.35 -22.66 -32.93
C PRO A 452 -31.35 -22.63 -31.77
N ALA A 453 -30.96 -22.11 -30.59
CA ALA A 453 -31.82 -22.05 -29.40
C ALA A 453 -33.07 -21.16 -29.58
N PHE A 454 -33.08 -20.31 -30.61
CA PHE A 454 -34.16 -19.36 -30.90
C PHE A 454 -34.91 -19.72 -32.18
N HIS A 455 -34.82 -20.97 -32.62
CA HIS A 455 -35.60 -21.47 -33.76
C HIS A 455 -37.09 -21.51 -33.40
N PHE A 456 -37.97 -21.19 -34.36
CA PHE A 456 -39.42 -21.05 -34.10
C PHE A 456 -40.08 -22.33 -33.55
N GLU A 457 -39.57 -23.51 -33.91
CA GLU A 457 -40.06 -24.79 -33.34
C GLU A 457 -39.79 -24.92 -31.83
N ILE A 458 -38.71 -24.32 -31.32
CA ILE A 458 -38.45 -24.25 -29.88
C ILE A 458 -39.43 -23.25 -29.25
N LEU A 459 -39.53 -22.05 -29.83
CA LEU A 459 -40.38 -20.98 -29.31
C LEU A 459 -41.87 -21.36 -29.28
N ARG A 460 -42.33 -22.21 -30.20
CA ARG A 460 -43.69 -22.78 -30.20
C ARG A 460 -44.02 -23.46 -28.87
N SER A 461 -43.08 -24.19 -28.29
CA SER A 461 -43.29 -24.88 -27.00
C SER A 461 -43.36 -23.92 -25.81
N TYR A 462 -42.87 -22.68 -25.96
CA TYR A 462 -42.81 -21.71 -24.87
C TYR A 462 -44.10 -20.92 -24.67
N VAL A 463 -45.02 -20.96 -25.65
CA VAL A 463 -46.31 -20.23 -25.58
C VAL A 463 -47.11 -20.62 -24.34
N ARG A 464 -47.15 -21.92 -24.03
CA ARG A 464 -47.82 -22.42 -22.82
C ARG A 464 -47.14 -21.94 -21.55
N ILE A 465 -45.80 -21.97 -21.51
CA ILE A 465 -45.02 -21.49 -20.36
C ILE A 465 -45.30 -20.00 -20.10
N PHE A 466 -45.40 -19.18 -21.15
CA PHE A 466 -45.73 -17.77 -21.02
C PHE A 466 -47.13 -17.55 -20.45
N GLN A 467 -48.11 -18.37 -20.86
CA GLN A 467 -49.47 -18.33 -20.29
C GLN A 467 -49.47 -18.73 -18.82
N ASP A 468 -48.85 -19.86 -18.48
CA ASP A 468 -48.75 -20.34 -17.09
C ASP A 468 -48.12 -19.28 -16.18
N SER A 469 -47.02 -18.68 -16.61
CA SER A 469 -46.36 -17.61 -15.86
C SER A 469 -47.20 -16.32 -15.78
N THR A 470 -47.99 -16.01 -16.81
CA THR A 470 -48.88 -14.84 -16.82
C THR A 470 -50.09 -15.03 -15.90
N ASN A 471 -50.68 -16.23 -15.88
CA ASN A 471 -51.85 -16.55 -15.05
C ASN A 471 -51.57 -16.35 -13.56
N ILE A 472 -50.35 -16.68 -13.10
CA ILE A 472 -49.93 -16.44 -11.71
C ILE A 472 -50.02 -14.95 -11.34
N VAL A 473 -49.62 -14.06 -12.23
CA VAL A 473 -49.75 -12.60 -12.02
C VAL A 473 -51.20 -12.16 -12.05
N LEU A 474 -51.99 -12.67 -12.99
CA LEU A 474 -53.40 -12.30 -13.14
C LEU A 474 -54.24 -12.75 -11.93
N GLU A 475 -53.98 -13.93 -11.38
CA GLU A 475 -54.57 -14.41 -10.13
C GLU A 475 -54.26 -13.45 -8.97
N LYS A 476 -53.01 -13.00 -8.86
CA LYS A 476 -52.60 -12.01 -7.86
C LYS A 476 -53.32 -10.67 -8.05
N TRP A 477 -53.46 -10.20 -9.29
CA TRP A 477 -54.11 -8.91 -9.61
C TRP A 477 -55.63 -8.95 -9.52
N SER A 478 -56.24 -10.13 -9.57
CA SER A 478 -57.70 -10.32 -9.48
C SER A 478 -58.23 -10.31 -8.03
N SER A 479 -57.36 -10.15 -7.03
CA SER A 479 -57.76 -10.06 -5.61
C SER A 479 -58.63 -8.82 -5.34
N PRO A 480 -59.71 -8.91 -4.53
CA PRO A 480 -60.69 -7.83 -4.29
C PRO A 480 -60.13 -6.53 -3.68
N GLU A 481 -58.90 -6.53 -3.17
CA GLU A 481 -58.25 -5.37 -2.54
C GLU A 481 -57.56 -4.42 -3.56
N SER A 482 -57.57 -4.77 -4.85
CA SER A 482 -56.69 -4.15 -5.88
C SER A 482 -57.32 -2.91 -6.56
N GLY A 483 -57.39 -1.78 -5.86
CA GLY A 483 -57.71 -0.49 -6.52
C GLY A 483 -56.57 0.04 -7.41
N GLN A 484 -55.33 -0.37 -7.12
CA GLN A 484 -54.11 -0.04 -7.86
C GLN A 484 -53.16 -1.24 -7.78
N VAL A 485 -52.47 -1.57 -8.89
CA VAL A 485 -51.49 -2.67 -8.94
C VAL A 485 -50.09 -2.14 -9.20
N GLU A 486 -49.09 -2.74 -8.54
CA GLU A 486 -47.69 -2.50 -8.91
C GLU A 486 -47.37 -3.31 -10.16
N LEU A 487 -46.96 -2.63 -11.22
CA LEU A 487 -46.80 -3.25 -12.53
C LEU A 487 -45.40 -3.80 -12.77
N PHE A 488 -44.36 -3.01 -12.49
CA PHE A 488 -43.02 -3.29 -13.02
C PHE A 488 -42.35 -4.45 -12.29
N HIS A 489 -42.48 -4.54 -10.96
CA HIS A 489 -41.93 -5.65 -10.19
C HIS A 489 -42.62 -6.97 -10.53
N ASP A 490 -43.95 -6.98 -10.60
CA ASP A 490 -44.74 -8.18 -10.89
C ASP A 490 -44.45 -8.71 -12.30
N VAL A 491 -44.43 -7.83 -13.30
CA VAL A 491 -44.06 -8.19 -14.68
C VAL A 491 -42.59 -8.65 -14.76
N SER A 492 -41.69 -8.07 -13.97
CA SER A 492 -40.28 -8.51 -13.92
C SER A 492 -40.13 -9.91 -13.33
N LEU A 493 -40.91 -10.25 -12.31
CA LEU A 493 -40.95 -11.60 -11.75
C LEU A 493 -41.53 -12.59 -12.76
N MET A 494 -42.59 -12.23 -13.49
CA MET A 494 -43.21 -13.09 -14.51
C MET A 494 -42.27 -13.36 -15.69
N THR A 495 -41.59 -12.34 -16.19
CA THR A 495 -40.64 -12.50 -17.29
C THR A 495 -39.40 -13.29 -16.87
N LEU A 496 -38.92 -13.11 -15.62
CA LEU A 496 -37.85 -13.91 -15.04
C LEU A 496 -38.27 -15.38 -14.90
N ASP A 497 -39.47 -15.62 -14.39
CA ASP A 497 -40.05 -16.95 -14.24
C ASP A 497 -40.17 -17.66 -15.60
N SER A 498 -40.66 -16.93 -16.60
CA SER A 498 -40.80 -17.40 -17.98
C SER A 498 -39.46 -17.82 -18.59
N ILE A 499 -38.43 -16.95 -18.54
CA ILE A 499 -37.13 -17.25 -19.15
C ILE A 499 -36.41 -18.40 -18.43
N LEU A 500 -36.54 -18.49 -17.10
CA LEU A 500 -36.00 -19.59 -16.31
C LEU A 500 -36.64 -20.92 -16.72
N LYS A 501 -37.96 -20.97 -16.85
CA LYS A 501 -38.69 -22.18 -17.25
C LYS A 501 -38.40 -22.60 -18.69
N CYS A 502 -38.43 -21.65 -19.63
CA CYS A 502 -38.40 -21.97 -21.05
C CYS A 502 -36.97 -22.18 -21.60
N ALA A 503 -36.07 -21.21 -21.39
CA ALA A 503 -34.73 -21.24 -21.97
C ALA A 503 -33.72 -21.98 -21.08
N LEU A 504 -33.90 -21.90 -19.76
CA LEU A 504 -32.96 -22.47 -18.79
C LEU A 504 -33.44 -23.79 -18.18
N SER A 505 -34.61 -24.30 -18.61
CA SER A 505 -35.22 -25.55 -18.14
C SER A 505 -35.22 -25.66 -16.61
N TYR A 506 -35.44 -24.52 -15.93
CA TYR A 506 -35.29 -24.35 -14.49
C TYR A 506 -36.66 -24.22 -13.83
N LYS A 507 -36.89 -25.00 -12.76
CA LYS A 507 -38.14 -24.91 -11.99
C LYS A 507 -38.05 -23.77 -10.99
N THR A 508 -39.01 -22.86 -11.04
CA THR A 508 -39.04 -21.66 -10.21
C THR A 508 -40.45 -21.36 -9.73
N ASN A 509 -40.53 -20.76 -8.55
CA ASN A 509 -41.72 -20.19 -7.94
C ASN A 509 -41.49 -18.71 -7.55
N CYS A 510 -40.60 -18.00 -8.26
CA CYS A 510 -40.17 -16.66 -7.86
C CYS A 510 -41.32 -15.64 -7.76
N GLN A 511 -42.44 -15.86 -8.45
CA GLN A 511 -43.62 -15.00 -8.43
C GLN A 511 -44.43 -15.08 -7.12
N THR A 512 -44.39 -16.21 -6.42
CA THR A 512 -45.25 -16.48 -5.25
C THR A 512 -44.50 -16.44 -3.91
N GLN A 513 -43.20 -16.17 -3.93
CA GLN A 513 -42.41 -16.06 -2.70
C GLN A 513 -42.73 -14.74 -1.95
N GLU A 514 -43.01 -14.84 -0.65
CA GLU A 514 -43.32 -13.67 0.20
C GLU A 514 -42.14 -12.68 0.34
N LYS A 515 -40.90 -13.18 0.25
CA LYS A 515 -39.69 -12.35 0.33
C LYS A 515 -39.32 -11.81 -1.05
N ARG A 516 -39.02 -10.51 -1.12
CA ARG A 516 -38.51 -9.86 -2.33
C ARG A 516 -37.34 -10.65 -2.92
N ASN A 517 -37.45 -11.02 -4.19
CA ASN A 517 -36.47 -11.86 -4.87
C ASN A 517 -35.06 -11.22 -4.85
N PRO A 518 -34.05 -11.85 -4.22
CA PRO A 518 -32.71 -11.28 -4.10
C PRO A 518 -32.01 -11.05 -5.43
N TYR A 519 -32.30 -11.87 -6.45
CA TYR A 519 -31.72 -11.72 -7.78
C TYR A 519 -32.22 -10.44 -8.46
N ILE A 520 -33.54 -10.21 -8.51
CA ILE A 520 -34.09 -8.98 -9.11
C ILE A 520 -33.57 -7.73 -8.39
N LYS A 521 -33.48 -7.77 -7.06
CA LYS A 521 -32.90 -6.66 -6.31
C LYS A 521 -31.45 -6.39 -6.74
N ALA A 522 -30.62 -7.43 -6.81
CA ALA A 522 -29.23 -7.30 -7.24
C ALA A 522 -29.13 -6.80 -8.69
N VAL A 523 -30.02 -7.24 -9.59
CA VAL A 523 -30.09 -6.76 -10.98
C VAL A 523 -30.35 -5.25 -11.02
N TYR A 524 -31.34 -4.75 -10.27
CA TYR A 524 -31.66 -3.31 -10.26
C TYR A 524 -30.52 -2.48 -9.66
N GLU A 525 -29.97 -2.91 -8.53
CA GLU A 525 -28.89 -2.20 -7.85
C GLU A 525 -27.59 -2.20 -8.69
N ALA A 526 -27.29 -3.32 -9.35
CA ALA A 526 -26.16 -3.41 -10.27
C ALA A 526 -26.37 -2.56 -11.53
N SER A 527 -27.57 -2.54 -12.11
CA SER A 527 -27.90 -1.71 -13.28
C SER A 527 -27.76 -0.22 -12.98
N GLU A 528 -28.19 0.23 -11.80
CA GLU A 528 -28.00 1.63 -11.35
C GLU A 528 -26.51 1.99 -11.26
N GLU A 529 -25.70 1.14 -10.64
CA GLU A 529 -24.26 1.38 -10.50
C GLU A 529 -23.52 1.28 -11.85
N ILE A 530 -23.93 0.37 -12.73
CA ILE A 530 -23.45 0.32 -14.12
C ILE A 530 -23.71 1.64 -14.82
N LEU A 531 -24.93 2.18 -14.72
CA LEU A 531 -25.27 3.46 -15.33
C LEU A 531 -24.45 4.60 -14.72
N ASN A 532 -24.30 4.66 -13.40
CA ASN A 532 -23.45 5.64 -12.72
C ASN A 532 -22.01 5.58 -13.27
N ARG A 533 -21.45 4.37 -13.36
CA ARG A 533 -20.11 4.13 -13.89
C ARG A 533 -19.98 4.54 -15.36
N LEU A 534 -20.93 4.19 -16.21
CA LEU A 534 -20.95 4.57 -17.63
C LEU A 534 -21.11 6.08 -17.86
N MET A 535 -21.81 6.77 -16.97
CA MET A 535 -22.07 8.22 -17.09
C MET A 535 -20.97 9.08 -16.45
N ASN A 536 -20.06 8.49 -15.67
CA ASN A 536 -18.97 9.18 -15.00
C ASN A 536 -17.59 8.70 -15.47
N PRO A 537 -16.93 9.42 -16.39
CA PRO A 537 -15.62 9.02 -16.91
C PRO A 537 -14.52 8.83 -15.86
N LEU A 538 -14.65 9.47 -14.68
CA LEU A 538 -13.70 9.27 -13.57
C LEU A 538 -13.74 7.84 -13.01
N LEU A 539 -14.86 7.14 -13.17
CA LEU A 539 -15.07 5.77 -12.69
C LEU A 539 -14.72 4.69 -13.73
N PHE A 540 -14.20 5.07 -14.90
CA PHE A 540 -13.75 4.10 -15.89
C PHE A 540 -12.48 3.37 -15.46
N SER A 541 -11.61 4.04 -14.69
CA SER A 541 -10.46 3.39 -14.07
C SER A 541 -10.94 2.43 -13.00
N ASP A 542 -10.60 1.15 -13.12
CA ASP A 542 -10.91 0.13 -12.11
C ASP A 542 -10.33 0.55 -10.74
N ILE A 543 -9.11 1.06 -10.70
CA ILE A 543 -8.46 1.49 -9.45
C ILE A 543 -9.29 2.56 -8.74
N ILE A 544 -9.71 3.61 -9.47
CA ILE A 544 -10.50 4.70 -8.88
C ILE A 544 -11.88 4.19 -8.47
N TYR A 545 -12.50 3.36 -9.31
CA TYR A 545 -13.82 2.80 -9.03
C TYR A 545 -13.82 1.94 -7.76
N GLN A 546 -12.82 1.08 -7.57
CA GLN A 546 -12.70 0.22 -6.39
C GLN A 546 -12.57 0.99 -5.06
N LEU A 547 -12.17 2.26 -5.10
CA LEU A 547 -12.14 3.14 -3.92
C LEU A 547 -13.53 3.69 -3.53
N THR A 548 -14.54 3.53 -4.39
CA THR A 548 -15.89 4.04 -4.15
C THR A 548 -16.73 3.05 -3.32
N PRO A 549 -17.69 3.54 -2.50
CA PRO A 549 -18.67 2.67 -1.84
C PRO A 549 -19.49 1.84 -2.83
N GLY A 550 -19.80 2.41 -4.00
CA GLY A 550 -20.56 1.76 -5.08
C GLY A 550 -19.90 0.47 -5.58
N ALA A 551 -18.57 0.44 -5.68
CA ALA A 551 -17.85 -0.76 -6.15
C ALA A 551 -18.01 -1.96 -5.22
N LYS A 552 -18.03 -1.76 -3.90
CA LYS A 552 -18.26 -2.84 -2.93
C LYS A 552 -19.67 -3.43 -3.08
N LYS A 553 -20.68 -2.56 -3.26
CA LYS A 553 -22.07 -2.96 -3.48
C LYS A 553 -22.19 -3.74 -4.80
N PHE A 554 -21.68 -3.17 -5.89
CA PHE A 554 -21.69 -3.81 -7.21
C PHE A 554 -21.00 -5.17 -7.23
N THR A 555 -19.87 -5.31 -6.54
CA THR A 555 -19.17 -6.60 -6.43
C THR A 555 -20.03 -7.65 -5.73
N LYS A 556 -20.75 -7.26 -4.66
CA LYS A 556 -21.70 -8.14 -3.96
C LYS A 556 -22.86 -8.55 -4.87
N ASP A 557 -23.43 -7.60 -5.63
CA ASP A 557 -24.55 -7.85 -6.53
C ASP A 557 -24.13 -8.74 -7.71
N CYS A 558 -22.93 -8.54 -8.26
CA CYS A 558 -22.33 -9.42 -9.28
C CYS A 558 -22.12 -10.83 -8.73
N ALA A 559 -21.63 -10.98 -7.49
CA ALA A 559 -21.46 -12.30 -6.87
C ALA A 559 -22.80 -13.02 -6.69
N LEU A 560 -23.87 -12.29 -6.33
CA LEU A 560 -25.21 -12.85 -6.17
C LEU A 560 -25.80 -13.32 -7.50
N THR A 561 -25.71 -12.49 -8.54
CA THR A 561 -26.20 -12.85 -9.89
C THR A 561 -25.42 -14.02 -10.49
N GLN A 562 -24.10 -14.06 -10.28
CA GLN A 562 -23.26 -15.20 -10.68
C GLN A 562 -23.61 -16.46 -9.89
N ALA A 563 -23.86 -16.36 -8.59
CA ALA A 563 -24.27 -17.51 -7.76
C ALA A 563 -25.59 -18.10 -8.26
N LYS A 564 -26.57 -17.25 -8.62
CA LYS A 564 -27.84 -17.73 -9.17
C LYS A 564 -27.67 -18.43 -10.51
N ALA A 565 -26.84 -17.91 -11.41
CA ALA A 565 -26.53 -18.59 -12.67
C ALA A 565 -25.89 -19.97 -12.45
N LYS A 566 -24.93 -20.08 -11.51
CA LYS A 566 -24.29 -21.35 -11.15
C LYS A 566 -25.26 -22.34 -10.52
N GLU A 567 -26.20 -21.88 -9.71
CA GLU A 567 -27.27 -22.69 -9.14
C GLU A 567 -28.16 -23.29 -10.24
N VAL A 568 -28.61 -22.47 -11.20
CA VAL A 568 -29.40 -22.93 -12.36
C VAL A 568 -28.65 -23.99 -13.16
N ILE A 569 -27.37 -23.76 -13.47
CA ILE A 569 -26.53 -24.72 -14.19
C ILE A 569 -26.39 -26.03 -13.41
N LYS A 570 -26.13 -25.94 -12.10
CA LYS A 570 -25.95 -27.10 -11.23
C LYS A 570 -27.21 -27.95 -11.15
N GLU A 571 -28.36 -27.33 -10.94
CA GLU A 571 -29.65 -28.03 -10.88
C GLU A 571 -29.98 -28.71 -12.21
N ARG A 572 -29.76 -28.03 -13.35
CA ARG A 572 -30.00 -28.66 -14.65
C ARG A 572 -29.08 -29.86 -14.88
N ARG A 573 -27.80 -29.76 -14.52
CA ARG A 573 -26.87 -30.90 -14.59
C ARG A 573 -27.29 -32.07 -13.72
N ALA A 574 -27.77 -31.80 -12.50
CA ALA A 574 -28.28 -32.84 -11.62
C ALA A 574 -29.52 -33.52 -12.20
N ALA A 575 -30.46 -32.73 -12.76
CA ALA A 575 -31.63 -33.27 -13.44
C ALA A 575 -31.25 -34.15 -14.64
N LEU A 576 -30.20 -33.80 -15.38
CA LEU A 576 -29.70 -34.60 -16.50
C LEU A 576 -28.99 -35.90 -16.08
N GLN A 577 -28.81 -36.19 -14.79
CA GLN A 577 -28.35 -37.50 -14.31
C GLN A 577 -29.49 -38.52 -14.20
N ASP A 578 -30.73 -38.05 -14.13
CA ASP A 578 -31.92 -38.90 -14.09
C ASP A 578 -32.20 -39.54 -15.46
N SER A 579 -32.48 -40.84 -15.47
CA SER A 579 -32.67 -41.61 -16.70
C SER A 579 -33.88 -41.14 -17.51
N ASP A 580 -34.96 -40.74 -16.82
CA ASP A 580 -36.20 -40.33 -17.47
C ASP A 580 -36.04 -38.95 -18.11
N GLU A 581 -35.33 -38.03 -17.44
CA GLU A 581 -34.97 -36.74 -18.02
C GLU A 581 -34.03 -36.88 -19.22
N GLN A 582 -33.04 -37.78 -19.17
CA GLN A 582 -32.20 -38.07 -20.34
C GLN A 582 -33.02 -38.63 -21.51
N GLU A 583 -33.99 -39.50 -21.24
CA GLU A 583 -34.85 -40.06 -22.29
C GLU A 583 -35.76 -38.98 -22.90
N LYS A 584 -36.33 -38.09 -22.08
CA LYS A 584 -37.09 -36.91 -22.56
C LYS A 584 -36.22 -36.00 -23.43
N LEU A 585 -34.97 -35.76 -23.02
CA LEU A 585 -34.03 -34.95 -23.79
C LEU A 585 -33.70 -35.60 -25.14
N ARG A 586 -33.47 -36.91 -25.18
CA ARG A 586 -33.21 -37.64 -26.44
C ARG A 586 -34.40 -37.62 -27.40
N LYS A 587 -35.63 -37.61 -26.86
CA LYS A 587 -36.87 -37.50 -27.64
C LYS A 587 -37.13 -36.06 -28.11
N LYS A 588 -36.56 -35.04 -27.45
CA LYS A 588 -36.66 -33.64 -27.90
C LYS A 588 -35.89 -33.46 -29.21
N LYS A 589 -36.64 -33.18 -30.29
CA LYS A 589 -36.06 -32.82 -31.60
C LYS A 589 -35.26 -31.51 -31.55
N TYR A 590 -35.64 -30.60 -30.65
CA TYR A 590 -34.96 -29.33 -30.44
C TYR A 590 -34.71 -29.12 -28.94
N LEU A 591 -33.49 -28.71 -28.61
CA LEU A 591 -33.03 -28.51 -27.24
C LEU A 591 -33.31 -27.09 -26.76
N ASP A 592 -33.55 -26.93 -25.46
CA ASP A 592 -33.66 -25.61 -24.84
C ASP A 592 -32.26 -24.93 -24.79
N PHE A 593 -32.21 -23.62 -24.56
CA PHE A 593 -30.97 -22.85 -24.60
C PHE A 593 -29.86 -23.41 -23.66
N LEU A 594 -30.18 -23.72 -22.40
CA LEU A 594 -29.18 -24.27 -21.47
C LEU A 594 -28.72 -25.67 -21.88
N ASP A 595 -29.62 -26.50 -22.42
CA ASP A 595 -29.27 -27.83 -22.92
C ASP A 595 -28.32 -27.72 -24.13
N ILE A 596 -28.54 -26.74 -25.01
CA ILE A 596 -27.62 -26.42 -26.11
C ILE A 596 -26.26 -26.01 -25.55
N LEU A 597 -26.18 -25.13 -24.55
CA LEU A 597 -24.91 -24.74 -23.94
C LEU A 597 -24.13 -25.93 -23.36
N LEU A 598 -24.83 -26.85 -22.68
CA LEU A 598 -24.22 -28.03 -22.06
C LEU A 598 -23.79 -29.09 -23.10
N ALA A 599 -24.56 -29.24 -24.18
CA ALA A 599 -24.30 -30.19 -25.25
C ALA A 599 -23.37 -29.63 -26.35
N ALA A 600 -23.22 -28.31 -26.45
CA ALA A 600 -22.47 -27.64 -27.51
C ALA A 600 -21.04 -28.17 -27.61
N ARG A 601 -20.60 -28.42 -28.85
CA ARG A 601 -19.22 -28.74 -29.21
C ARG A 601 -18.84 -27.88 -30.42
N ASP A 602 -17.62 -27.38 -30.45
CA ASP A 602 -17.09 -26.66 -31.61
C ASP A 602 -16.58 -27.60 -32.71
N GLU A 603 -16.03 -27.03 -33.79
CA GLU A 603 -15.48 -27.78 -34.93
C GLU A 603 -14.33 -28.71 -34.55
N SER A 604 -13.65 -28.43 -33.44
CA SER A 604 -12.58 -29.27 -32.90
C SER A 604 -13.10 -30.32 -31.89
N GLY A 605 -14.42 -30.40 -31.69
CA GLY A 605 -15.06 -31.30 -30.74
C GLY A 605 -14.99 -30.83 -29.28
N ASN A 606 -14.51 -29.61 -29.01
CA ASN A 606 -14.39 -29.08 -27.65
C ASN A 606 -15.70 -28.43 -27.19
N GLY A 607 -16.10 -28.70 -25.94
CA GLY A 607 -17.24 -28.03 -25.30
C GLY A 607 -16.93 -26.61 -24.85
N LEU A 608 -17.96 -25.93 -24.35
CA LEU A 608 -17.79 -24.65 -23.66
C LEU A 608 -17.19 -24.85 -22.27
N SER A 609 -16.32 -23.93 -21.85
CA SER A 609 -15.82 -23.90 -20.48
C SER A 609 -16.91 -23.52 -19.48
N GLU A 610 -16.71 -23.88 -18.20
CA GLU A 610 -17.63 -23.48 -17.11
C GLU A 610 -17.85 -21.96 -17.05
N GLU A 611 -16.81 -21.18 -17.31
CA GLU A 611 -16.86 -19.73 -17.31
C GLU A 611 -17.68 -19.18 -18.49
N GLU A 612 -17.51 -19.77 -19.68
CA GLU A 612 -18.31 -19.43 -20.86
C GLU A 612 -19.79 -19.77 -20.64
N ILE A 613 -20.11 -20.97 -20.15
CA ILE A 613 -21.49 -21.37 -19.84
C ILE A 613 -22.11 -20.43 -18.80
N THR A 614 -21.37 -20.14 -17.71
CA THR A 614 -21.85 -19.23 -16.67
C THR A 614 -22.10 -17.82 -17.23
N SER A 615 -21.19 -17.31 -18.06
CA SER A 615 -21.33 -15.98 -18.68
C SER A 615 -22.55 -15.90 -19.60
N GLU A 616 -22.79 -16.93 -20.40
CA GLU A 616 -23.96 -16.98 -21.29
C GLU A 616 -25.27 -17.11 -20.49
N VAL A 617 -25.32 -17.96 -19.45
CA VAL A 617 -26.51 -18.04 -18.58
C VAL A 617 -26.79 -16.71 -17.90
N MET A 618 -25.77 -16.02 -17.36
CA MET A 618 -25.94 -14.68 -16.78
C MET A 618 -26.46 -13.68 -17.81
N THR A 619 -25.88 -13.68 -19.01
CA THR A 619 -26.28 -12.80 -20.11
C THR A 619 -27.74 -13.01 -20.50
N PHE A 620 -28.17 -14.25 -20.73
CA PHE A 620 -29.53 -14.56 -21.18
C PHE A 620 -30.56 -14.43 -20.06
N MET A 621 -30.20 -14.77 -18.82
CA MET A 621 -31.08 -14.57 -17.68
C MET A 621 -31.40 -13.08 -17.50
N PHE A 622 -30.41 -12.18 -17.61
CA PHE A 622 -30.66 -10.74 -17.59
C PHE A 622 -31.41 -10.25 -18.84
N ALA A 623 -30.84 -10.46 -20.03
CA ALA A 623 -31.35 -9.88 -21.27
C ALA A 623 -32.72 -10.43 -21.68
N GLY A 624 -33.09 -11.64 -21.23
CA GLY A 624 -34.38 -12.25 -21.52
C GLY A 624 -35.53 -11.71 -20.66
N HIS A 625 -35.26 -11.23 -19.44
CA HIS A 625 -36.31 -10.77 -18.52
C HIS A 625 -36.44 -9.24 -18.49
N ASP A 626 -35.37 -8.51 -18.17
CA ASP A 626 -35.42 -7.09 -17.79
C ASP A 626 -35.94 -6.20 -18.94
N THR A 627 -35.47 -6.44 -20.17
CA THR A 627 -35.93 -5.69 -21.35
C THR A 627 -37.37 -6.02 -21.72
N THR A 628 -37.77 -7.29 -21.55
CA THR A 628 -39.13 -7.75 -21.85
C THR A 628 -40.11 -7.15 -20.83
N ALA A 629 -39.72 -7.10 -19.55
CA ALA A 629 -40.50 -6.48 -18.50
C ALA A 629 -40.74 -4.99 -18.78
N SER A 630 -39.68 -4.26 -19.14
CA SER A 630 -39.79 -2.86 -19.55
C SER A 630 -40.73 -2.68 -20.75
N SER A 631 -40.62 -3.52 -21.78
CA SER A 631 -41.49 -3.45 -22.97
C SER A 631 -42.97 -3.66 -22.62
N ILE A 632 -43.27 -4.68 -21.81
CA ILE A 632 -44.65 -4.98 -21.37
C ILE A 632 -45.18 -3.83 -20.51
N SER A 633 -44.42 -3.36 -19.52
CA SER A 633 -44.85 -2.29 -18.63
C SER A 633 -45.12 -0.98 -19.37
N TRP A 634 -44.26 -0.59 -20.31
CA TRP A 634 -44.50 0.60 -21.13
C TRP A 634 -45.67 0.44 -22.10
N THR A 635 -45.88 -0.77 -22.63
CA THR A 635 -47.05 -1.07 -23.47
C THR A 635 -48.34 -0.93 -22.69
N LEU A 636 -48.43 -1.54 -21.51
CA LEU A 636 -49.60 -1.45 -20.65
C LEU A 636 -49.85 -0.02 -20.15
N TYR A 637 -48.78 0.73 -19.83
CA TYR A 637 -48.87 2.15 -19.52
C TYR A 637 -49.48 2.97 -20.67
N ASN A 638 -49.02 2.74 -21.91
CA ASN A 638 -49.58 3.44 -23.07
C ASN A 638 -51.03 3.05 -23.34
N LEU A 639 -51.37 1.76 -23.24
CA LEU A 639 -52.77 1.31 -23.38
C LEU A 639 -53.68 1.94 -22.34
N ALA A 640 -53.23 2.05 -21.08
CA ALA A 640 -53.97 2.74 -20.03
C ALA A 640 -54.13 4.26 -20.30
N ARG A 641 -53.17 4.88 -20.99
CA ARG A 641 -53.23 6.30 -21.39
C ARG A 641 -54.10 6.55 -22.63
N PHE A 642 -54.27 5.56 -23.48
CA PHE A 642 -55.01 5.63 -24.74
C PHE A 642 -56.08 4.52 -24.79
N PRO A 643 -57.19 4.67 -24.03
CA PRO A 643 -58.21 3.63 -23.88
C PRO A 643 -58.82 3.14 -25.20
N GLU A 644 -58.89 4.00 -26.22
CA GLU A 644 -59.36 3.66 -27.56
C GLU A 644 -58.48 2.60 -28.26
N HIS A 645 -57.17 2.61 -28.00
CA HIS A 645 -56.24 1.61 -28.52
C HIS A 645 -56.27 0.34 -27.66
N GLN A 646 -56.50 0.49 -26.35
CA GLN A 646 -56.71 -0.63 -25.44
C GLN A 646 -57.96 -1.44 -25.81
N GLU A 647 -59.08 -0.78 -26.11
CA GLU A 647 -60.31 -1.48 -26.51
C GLU A 647 -60.13 -2.25 -27.81
N LYS A 648 -59.52 -1.63 -28.83
CA LYS A 648 -59.22 -2.30 -30.11
C LYS A 648 -58.32 -3.52 -29.94
N CYS A 649 -57.34 -3.45 -29.04
CA CYS A 649 -56.53 -4.62 -28.70
C CYS A 649 -57.38 -5.72 -28.06
N ARG A 650 -58.31 -5.35 -27.16
CA ARG A 650 -59.21 -6.31 -26.50
C ARG A 650 -60.18 -6.94 -27.50
N GLU A 651 -60.75 -6.16 -28.41
CA GLU A 651 -61.60 -6.66 -29.50
C GLU A 651 -60.86 -7.66 -30.39
N GLU A 652 -59.65 -7.32 -30.86
CA GLU A 652 -58.81 -8.23 -31.66
C GLU A 652 -58.45 -9.51 -30.89
N ILE A 653 -58.10 -9.37 -29.60
CA ILE A 653 -57.81 -10.52 -28.74
C ILE A 653 -59.05 -11.40 -28.59
N ASN A 654 -60.22 -10.83 -28.31
CA ASN A 654 -61.46 -11.58 -28.14
C ASN A 654 -61.88 -12.30 -29.44
N GLU A 655 -61.68 -11.68 -30.60
CA GLU A 655 -61.96 -12.30 -31.90
C GLU A 655 -61.03 -13.49 -32.19
N VAL A 656 -59.75 -13.38 -31.84
CA VAL A 656 -58.76 -14.44 -32.05
C VAL A 656 -58.89 -15.56 -31.01
N PHE A 657 -59.14 -15.20 -29.76
CA PHE A 657 -59.25 -16.13 -28.64
C PHE A 657 -60.58 -16.87 -28.67
N GLY A 658 -61.69 -16.18 -28.94
CA GLY A 658 -63.04 -16.77 -28.96
C GLY A 658 -63.34 -17.53 -27.67
N ASP A 659 -63.77 -18.78 -27.81
CA ASP A 659 -64.08 -19.70 -26.69
C ASP A 659 -62.86 -20.57 -26.27
N LYS A 660 -61.64 -20.25 -26.70
CA LYS A 660 -60.45 -21.05 -26.34
C LYS A 660 -60.10 -20.88 -24.87
N GLU A 661 -59.46 -21.90 -24.28
CA GLU A 661 -58.91 -21.81 -22.92
C GLU A 661 -57.44 -21.37 -22.91
N GLU A 662 -56.68 -21.67 -23.97
CA GLU A 662 -55.24 -21.38 -24.11
C GLU A 662 -54.94 -20.79 -25.50
N PHE A 663 -53.97 -19.88 -25.62
CA PHE A 663 -53.47 -19.44 -26.95
C PHE A 663 -52.54 -20.48 -27.57
N GLU A 664 -52.62 -20.64 -28.89
CA GLU A 664 -51.67 -21.43 -29.65
C GLU A 664 -50.65 -20.54 -30.38
N TRP A 665 -49.49 -21.10 -30.73
CA TRP A 665 -48.46 -20.40 -31.52
C TRP A 665 -49.00 -19.75 -32.79
N ASN A 666 -49.93 -20.42 -33.49
CA ASN A 666 -50.49 -19.92 -34.74
C ASN A 666 -51.46 -18.74 -34.53
N ASP A 667 -51.97 -18.54 -33.32
CA ASP A 667 -52.86 -17.41 -33.01
C ASP A 667 -52.08 -16.10 -32.88
N LEU A 668 -50.83 -16.15 -32.43
CA LEU A 668 -49.98 -14.96 -32.26
C LEU A 668 -49.79 -14.19 -33.58
N GLY A 669 -49.77 -14.89 -34.72
CA GLY A 669 -49.66 -14.26 -36.05
C GLY A 669 -50.91 -13.48 -36.48
N LYS A 670 -52.04 -13.67 -35.79
CA LYS A 670 -53.31 -12.99 -36.06
C LYS A 670 -53.46 -11.67 -35.29
N LEU A 671 -52.75 -11.50 -34.18
CA LEU A 671 -52.78 -10.32 -33.30
C LEU A 671 -51.99 -9.14 -33.89
N LYS A 672 -52.45 -8.62 -35.03
CA LYS A 672 -51.74 -7.60 -35.81
C LYS A 672 -51.77 -6.23 -35.14
N TYR A 673 -52.92 -5.84 -34.58
CA TYR A 673 -53.11 -4.55 -33.93
C TYR A 673 -52.38 -4.49 -32.59
N VAL A 674 -52.47 -5.55 -31.78
CA VAL A 674 -51.66 -5.69 -30.56
C VAL A 674 -50.16 -5.54 -30.88
N LEU A 675 -49.67 -6.17 -31.94
CA LEU A 675 -48.29 -6.03 -32.38
C LEU A 675 -47.94 -4.58 -32.77
N LEU A 676 -48.85 -3.84 -33.41
CA LEU A 676 -48.65 -2.42 -33.71
C LEU A 676 -48.53 -1.60 -32.42
N CYS A 677 -49.37 -1.83 -31.42
CA CYS A 677 -49.31 -1.14 -30.13
C CYS A 677 -48.01 -1.45 -29.36
N ILE A 678 -47.54 -2.70 -29.38
CA ILE A 678 -46.25 -3.09 -28.80
C ILE A 678 -45.10 -2.38 -29.53
N LYS A 679 -45.10 -2.39 -30.87
CA LYS A 679 -44.08 -1.70 -31.68
C LYS A 679 -44.06 -0.20 -31.44
N GLU A 680 -45.22 0.43 -31.36
CA GLU A 680 -45.34 1.86 -31.08
C GLU A 680 -44.86 2.21 -29.67
N SER A 681 -45.19 1.36 -28.69
CA SER A 681 -44.69 1.52 -27.32
C SER A 681 -43.16 1.40 -27.27
N ASN A 682 -42.58 0.44 -27.98
CA ASN A 682 -41.12 0.29 -28.08
C ASN A 682 -40.46 1.40 -28.92
N ARG A 683 -41.19 2.05 -29.84
CA ARG A 683 -40.71 3.23 -30.58
C ARG A 683 -40.59 4.43 -29.65
N LEU A 684 -41.60 4.67 -28.80
CA LEU A 684 -41.65 5.78 -27.84
C LEU A 684 -40.74 5.53 -26.63
N PHE A 685 -40.76 4.31 -26.10
CA PHE A 685 -40.07 3.89 -24.89
C PHE A 685 -39.23 2.64 -25.17
N PRO A 686 -38.13 2.76 -25.92
CA PRO A 686 -37.27 1.63 -26.22
C PRO A 686 -36.64 1.07 -24.93
N PRO A 687 -36.80 -0.23 -24.62
CA PRO A 687 -36.21 -0.85 -23.44
C PRO A 687 -34.68 -0.66 -23.35
N VAL A 688 -34.01 -0.61 -24.51
CA VAL A 688 -32.58 -0.31 -24.62
C VAL A 688 -32.43 0.97 -25.44
N PRO A 689 -32.42 2.16 -24.81
CA PRO A 689 -32.45 3.43 -25.54
C PRO A 689 -31.11 3.79 -26.20
N ARG A 690 -30.01 3.11 -25.84
CA ARG A 690 -28.64 3.42 -26.29
C ARG A 690 -27.79 2.16 -26.49
N LEU A 691 -27.11 2.09 -27.63
CA LEU A 691 -26.05 1.11 -27.94
C LEU A 691 -24.73 1.84 -28.22
N VAL A 692 -23.58 1.16 -28.03
CA VAL A 692 -22.27 1.81 -28.00
C VAL A 692 -21.17 1.05 -28.76
N ASP A 693 -20.91 1.42 -30.01
CA ASP A 693 -19.93 0.74 -30.88
C ASP A 693 -18.68 1.57 -31.18
N CYS A 694 -17.64 0.91 -31.70
CA CYS A 694 -16.39 1.52 -32.15
C CYS A 694 -16.13 1.34 -33.65
N TRP A 695 -15.56 2.36 -34.28
CA TRP A 695 -15.10 2.28 -35.68
C TRP A 695 -13.89 1.35 -35.84
N THR A 696 -13.98 0.37 -36.74
CA THR A 696 -12.87 -0.54 -37.13
C THR A 696 -11.99 0.00 -38.23
N SER A 697 -12.53 0.90 -39.04
CA SER A 697 -11.91 1.49 -40.22
C SER A 697 -12.32 2.96 -40.37
N HIS A 698 -11.62 3.67 -41.24
CA HIS A 698 -12.01 5.01 -41.65
C HIS A 698 -13.30 4.94 -42.45
N ALA A 699 -14.26 5.82 -42.14
CA ALA A 699 -15.54 5.86 -42.84
C ALA A 699 -15.95 7.29 -43.15
N ARG A 700 -16.83 7.48 -44.14
CA ARG A 700 -17.45 8.79 -44.39
C ARG A 700 -18.87 8.79 -43.85
N LEU A 701 -19.17 9.77 -43.00
CA LEU A 701 -20.51 10.03 -42.49
C LEU A 701 -20.91 11.44 -42.91
N THR A 702 -22.04 11.59 -43.60
CA THR A 702 -22.56 12.89 -44.07
C THR A 702 -21.49 13.76 -44.78
N GLY A 703 -20.63 13.14 -45.59
CA GLY A 703 -19.54 13.81 -46.31
C GLY A 703 -18.24 14.04 -45.51
N HIS A 704 -18.25 13.85 -44.19
CA HIS A 704 -17.10 14.03 -43.31
C HIS A 704 -16.38 12.71 -43.00
N LEU A 705 -15.06 12.77 -42.82
CA LEU A 705 -14.23 11.60 -42.53
C LEU A 705 -14.23 11.28 -41.02
N CYS A 706 -14.69 10.10 -40.65
CA CYS A 706 -14.58 9.52 -39.32
C CYS A 706 -13.30 8.67 -39.23
N LEU A 707 -12.36 9.03 -38.35
CA LEU A 707 -11.11 8.28 -38.16
C LEU A 707 -11.23 7.11 -37.18
N LYS A 708 -10.45 6.05 -37.43
CA LYS A 708 -10.32 4.89 -36.53
C LYS A 708 -9.71 5.30 -35.18
N GLY A 709 -10.24 4.74 -34.08
CA GLY A 709 -9.62 4.80 -32.75
C GLY A 709 -9.85 6.08 -31.93
N LEU A 710 -10.67 7.01 -32.41
CA LEU A 710 -10.76 8.35 -31.82
C LEU A 710 -11.84 8.51 -30.77
N GLY A 711 -11.91 7.61 -29.78
CA GLY A 711 -12.83 7.71 -28.63
C GLY A 711 -14.31 7.90 -28.99
N SER A 712 -14.65 7.77 -30.27
CA SER A 712 -15.95 8.01 -30.85
C SER A 712 -16.74 6.73 -30.65
N HIS A 713 -17.24 6.60 -29.43
CA HIS A 713 -18.35 5.72 -29.17
C HIS A 713 -19.55 6.22 -29.95
N LEU A 714 -20.08 5.37 -30.81
CA LEU A 714 -21.31 5.62 -31.52
C LEU A 714 -22.45 5.36 -30.58
N ILE A 715 -23.17 6.40 -30.18
CA ILE A 715 -24.39 6.24 -29.40
C ILE A 715 -25.56 6.38 -30.36
N TYR A 716 -26.37 5.35 -30.49
CA TYR A 716 -27.64 5.47 -31.18
C TYR A 716 -28.73 5.72 -30.16
N CYS A 717 -29.42 6.85 -30.26
CA CYS A 717 -30.58 7.12 -29.44
C CYS A 717 -31.82 6.60 -30.19
N LEU A 718 -32.44 5.54 -29.66
CA LEU A 718 -33.66 4.96 -30.25
C LEU A 718 -34.95 5.67 -29.80
N ALA A 719 -34.84 6.66 -28.92
CA ALA A 719 -35.98 7.48 -28.50
C ALA A 719 -36.38 8.43 -29.64
N SER A 720 -37.59 8.23 -30.16
CA SER A 720 -38.20 9.03 -31.22
C SER A 720 -38.75 10.38 -30.74
#